data_AF-A0A3C1L590-F1
#
_entry.id   AF-A0A3C1L590-F1
#
_cell.length_a   1.000
_cell.length_b   1.000
_cell.length_c   1.000
_cell.angle_alpha   90.00
_cell.angle_beta   90.00
_cell.angle_gamma   90.00
#
_symmetry.space_group_name_H-M   'P 1'
#
loop_
_entity.id
_entity.type
_entity.pdbx_description
1 polymer ?
#
loop_
_entity_poly.entity_id
_entity_poly.type
_entity_poly.pdbx_seq_one_letter_code
_entity_poly.pdbx_strand_id
1 'polypeptide(L)'
;MVRGAACFAELSDELLYNVLDLLSGRYPSEEFNELRPRLVWDRVAGTLRARDGSKRLAIMSGGTIPDRGLFGVFLPDGTRVGELDEEMVYESRPGETFLLGASTWRIEDITFERVVVTPAPGEPGKMPFWHGDRPGRPLELGRALGAFQREARALPAEGALASLMADYSLDALAAHNVLLYLEEQAQATGAVPDDRTIVVERFRDEIGDWRVCILSPFGVPVHAPWAMAIERRLLERYDIPVETMYTDDGIVLRLPEAADELPLADLIIDPDDIDELVMASLPQTSLFSARFRECSARALLLPRRRPDQRTPLWQQRQRAADLLAVASKYPTFPMLLETSRECLQDVFDLPALREVLGQLRSRAIRVVSVDTAKASPFAQSLLFNWIAAFMYEGDSPLAERRAAALSLDRDLLRDLLGAEELRELLDPGALADLELELQLLADGRRARSADELHDVLRKVGDLSAAEVDLRCEGHESATWLASLLHDRRAILVSVAGVERHVAAEDAARYRDALGCNVPLGLPRAFTEPVPHPLESLVGRYARTNGPFVVEGLAARFGISIDRAMGALAALEAEGRVVRGEFRPNGSGREFSDVDVLRQLRRRSLAALRREVEPVEQPAYARFLLGWHNIAGDRRGLDGLVEALGQLQGAALVASALETEVLPARLRSYRAADLDELCTAGELVWVGAGALGANDGRIRLCFADQLPVLAQGWEAPEPPAGALHHLLREH
;
A
#
# COMPACT_ATOMS: atom_id res chain seq x y z
N MET A 1 -33.68 21.79 -0.84
CA MET A 1 -32.47 22.62 -0.67
C MET A 1 -31.35 22.16 -1.62
N VAL A 2 -30.87 20.91 -1.53
CA VAL A 2 -29.79 20.39 -2.40
C VAL A 2 -30.12 20.51 -3.90
N ARG A 3 -31.32 20.06 -4.33
CA ARG A 3 -31.82 20.23 -5.72
C ARG A 3 -31.98 21.68 -6.19
N GLY A 4 -31.79 22.67 -5.32
CA GLY A 4 -31.77 24.08 -5.70
C GLY A 4 -30.45 24.52 -6.34
N ALA A 5 -29.39 23.70 -6.24
CA ALA A 5 -28.10 23.94 -6.89
C ALA A 5 -28.03 23.23 -8.24
N ALA A 6 -27.39 23.86 -9.23
CA ALA A 6 -27.32 23.37 -10.61
C ALA A 6 -26.76 21.93 -10.70
N CYS A 7 -25.65 21.64 -10.00
CA CYS A 7 -24.99 20.33 -10.05
C CYS A 7 -25.83 19.18 -9.44
N PHE A 8 -26.93 19.48 -8.74
CA PHE A 8 -27.76 18.48 -8.07
C PHE A 8 -29.24 18.59 -8.44
N ALA A 9 -29.58 19.34 -9.49
CA ALA A 9 -30.97 19.60 -9.88
C ALA A 9 -31.74 18.29 -10.16
N GLU A 10 -31.06 17.30 -10.76
CA GLU A 10 -31.62 15.99 -11.13
C GLU A 10 -31.29 14.86 -10.15
N LEU A 11 -30.70 15.17 -8.98
CA LEU A 11 -30.30 14.16 -8.00
C LEU A 11 -31.51 13.34 -7.54
N SER A 12 -31.50 12.01 -7.72
CA SER A 12 -32.58 11.13 -7.28
C SER A 12 -32.67 11.01 -5.76
N ASP A 13 -33.86 10.69 -5.24
CA ASP A 13 -34.03 10.48 -3.78
C ASP A 13 -33.21 9.27 -3.30
N GLU A 14 -33.09 8.23 -4.13
CA GLU A 14 -32.30 7.03 -3.84
C GLU A 14 -30.82 7.35 -3.63
N LEU A 15 -30.20 8.11 -4.53
CA LEU A 15 -28.79 8.51 -4.39
C LEU A 15 -28.58 9.40 -3.18
N LEU A 16 -29.51 10.32 -2.91
CA LEU A 16 -29.47 11.15 -1.71
C LEU A 16 -29.52 10.29 -0.44
N TYR A 17 -30.44 9.32 -0.36
CA TYR A 17 -30.55 8.44 0.79
C TYR A 17 -29.35 7.50 0.93
N ASN A 18 -28.76 7.01 -0.16
CA ASN A 18 -27.54 6.20 -0.11
C ASN A 18 -26.36 7.00 0.49
N VAL A 19 -26.23 8.28 0.17
CA VAL A 19 -25.23 9.17 0.77
C VAL A 19 -25.52 9.42 2.25
N LEU A 20 -26.79 9.64 2.62
CA LEU A 20 -27.17 9.80 4.05
C LEU A 20 -26.96 8.51 4.85
N ASP A 21 -27.19 7.35 4.25
CA ASP A 21 -26.91 6.04 4.82
C ASP A 21 -25.41 5.84 5.05
N LEU A 22 -24.58 6.24 4.08
CA LEU A 22 -23.13 6.24 4.23
C LEU A 22 -22.69 7.12 5.41
N LEU A 23 -23.17 8.37 5.47
CA LEU A 23 -22.77 9.34 6.50
C LEU A 23 -23.36 9.05 7.88
N SER A 24 -24.47 8.31 7.96
CA SER A 24 -25.05 7.80 9.22
C SER A 24 -24.54 6.42 9.61
N GLY A 25 -23.73 5.79 8.75
CA GLY A 25 -23.05 4.52 9.01
C GLY A 25 -23.94 3.29 8.92
N ARG A 26 -24.76 3.16 7.87
CA ARG A 26 -25.53 1.94 7.59
C ARG A 26 -24.63 0.74 7.23
N TYR A 27 -23.49 1.00 6.59
CA TYR A 27 -22.56 -0.05 6.15
C TYR A 27 -21.88 -0.74 7.35
N PRO A 28 -21.53 -2.04 7.26
CA PRO A 28 -20.98 -2.79 8.38
C PRO A 28 -19.68 -2.18 8.91
N SER A 29 -19.74 -1.57 10.10
CA SER A 29 -18.55 -0.96 10.76
C SER A 29 -17.43 -1.97 11.01
N GLU A 30 -17.78 -3.26 11.00
CA GLU A 30 -16.90 -4.41 11.08
C GLU A 30 -15.88 -4.51 9.94
N GLU A 31 -16.32 -4.28 8.71
CA GLU A 31 -15.44 -4.32 7.54
C GLU A 31 -14.82 -2.94 7.27
N PHE A 32 -15.52 -1.89 7.68
CA PHE A 32 -15.13 -0.51 7.48
C PHE A 32 -14.59 0.15 8.77
N ASN A 33 -13.42 -0.27 9.25
CA ASN A 33 -12.79 0.31 10.44
C ASN A 33 -12.55 1.83 10.36
N GLU A 34 -12.43 2.37 9.15
CA GLU A 34 -12.15 3.80 8.91
C GLU A 34 -13.42 4.66 8.81
N LEU A 35 -14.57 4.04 8.57
CA LEU A 35 -15.80 4.73 8.22
C LEU A 35 -16.59 5.08 9.48
N ARG A 36 -16.22 6.22 10.08
CA ARG A 36 -16.97 6.77 11.22
C ARG A 36 -18.19 7.56 10.74
N PRO A 37 -19.38 7.33 11.31
CA PRO A 37 -20.55 8.13 11.00
C PRO A 37 -20.30 9.59 11.34
N ARG A 38 -20.72 10.49 10.46
CA ARG A 38 -20.58 11.95 10.62
C ARG A 38 -21.91 12.61 11.00
N LEU A 39 -23.02 11.96 10.67
CA LEU A 39 -24.36 12.46 10.92
C LEU A 39 -25.17 11.43 11.71
N VAL A 40 -26.12 11.94 12.50
CA VAL A 40 -27.23 11.15 13.02
C VAL A 40 -28.43 11.46 12.12
N TRP A 41 -29.06 10.41 11.60
CA TRP A 41 -30.26 10.53 10.78
C TRP A 41 -31.45 9.85 11.46
N ASP A 42 -32.38 10.66 11.95
CA ASP A 42 -33.70 10.18 12.36
C ASP A 42 -34.54 9.98 11.10
N ARG A 43 -34.68 8.72 10.70
CA ARG A 43 -35.44 8.30 9.51
C ARG A 43 -36.95 8.43 9.69
N VAL A 44 -37.45 8.52 10.92
CA VAL A 44 -38.88 8.68 11.22
C VAL A 44 -39.28 10.14 11.15
N ALA A 45 -38.51 11.01 11.82
CA ALA A 45 -38.75 12.45 11.80
C ALA A 45 -38.20 13.14 10.54
N GLY A 46 -37.32 12.47 9.78
CA GLY A 46 -36.64 13.04 8.61
C GLY A 46 -35.62 14.12 8.97
N THR A 47 -35.05 14.09 10.18
CA THR A 47 -34.13 15.13 10.68
C THR A 47 -32.68 14.65 10.70
N LEU A 48 -31.76 15.57 10.42
CA LEU A 48 -30.32 15.33 10.41
C LEU A 48 -29.63 16.17 11.48
N ARG A 49 -28.77 15.55 12.27
CA ARG A 49 -27.90 16.23 13.26
C ARG A 49 -26.45 15.87 13.00
N ALA A 50 -25.54 16.83 13.14
CA ALA A 50 -24.11 16.55 13.12
C ALA A 50 -23.68 15.81 14.41
N ARG A 51 -22.86 14.77 14.27
CA ARG A 51 -22.18 14.14 15.43
C ARG A 51 -21.06 15.02 15.95
N ASP A 52 -20.67 14.79 17.21
CA ASP A 52 -19.55 15.48 17.83
C ASP A 52 -18.28 15.41 16.97
N GLY A 53 -17.60 16.56 16.80
CA GLY A 53 -16.40 16.68 15.98
C GLY A 53 -16.64 16.82 14.46
N SER A 54 -17.84 16.54 13.94
CA SER A 54 -18.10 16.60 12.49
C SER A 54 -18.00 18.00 11.91
N LYS A 55 -18.41 19.03 12.66
CA LYS A 55 -18.24 20.45 12.27
C LYS A 55 -16.76 20.81 12.11
N ARG A 56 -15.92 20.39 13.06
CA ARG A 56 -14.47 20.63 13.01
C ARG A 56 -13.85 19.93 11.80
N LEU A 57 -14.24 18.68 11.54
CA LEU A 57 -13.78 17.92 10.38
C LEU A 57 -14.14 18.61 9.05
N ALA A 58 -15.38 19.08 8.89
CA ALA A 58 -15.83 19.77 7.69
C ALA A 58 -15.06 21.08 7.44
N ILE A 59 -14.79 21.87 8.49
CA ILE A 59 -14.02 23.12 8.40
C ILE A 59 -12.54 22.85 8.09
N MET A 60 -11.99 21.75 8.60
CA MET A 60 -10.59 21.34 8.36
C MET A 60 -10.37 20.70 6.99
N SER A 61 -11.44 20.37 6.27
CA SER A 61 -11.34 19.87 4.91
C SER A 61 -10.84 20.98 3.99
N GLY A 62 -9.86 20.67 3.12
CA GLY A 62 -9.27 21.64 2.19
C GLY A 62 -10.18 22.08 1.04
N GLY A 63 -11.45 21.64 1.05
CA GLY A 63 -12.42 21.89 -0.02
C GLY A 63 -12.47 20.75 -1.04
N THR A 64 -12.69 21.10 -2.30
CA THR A 64 -12.87 20.15 -3.42
C THR A 64 -11.58 19.85 -4.17
N ILE A 65 -10.51 20.62 -3.94
CA ILE A 65 -9.22 20.42 -4.60
C ILE A 65 -8.55 19.17 -4.00
N PRO A 66 -8.25 18.13 -4.80
CA PRO A 66 -7.66 16.90 -4.30
C PRO A 66 -6.22 17.12 -3.82
N ASP A 67 -5.82 16.38 -2.78
CA ASP A 67 -4.41 16.25 -2.42
C ASP A 67 -3.77 15.30 -3.44
N ARG A 68 -3.05 15.86 -4.42
CA ARG A 68 -2.19 15.12 -5.35
C ARG A 68 -0.72 15.41 -5.04
N GLY A 69 0.15 14.44 -5.26
CA GLY A 69 1.58 14.66 -5.12
C GLY A 69 2.42 13.52 -5.69
N LEU A 70 3.59 13.93 -6.18
CA LEU A 70 4.60 13.06 -6.75
C LEU A 70 5.29 12.25 -5.64
N PHE A 71 5.65 11.01 -5.93
CA PHE A 71 6.53 10.22 -5.06
C PHE A 71 7.97 10.70 -5.23
N GLY A 72 8.65 11.01 -4.13
CA GLY A 72 10.10 11.19 -4.22
C GLY A 72 10.79 9.85 -4.42
N VAL A 73 11.78 9.82 -5.31
CA VAL A 73 12.67 8.67 -5.54
C VAL A 73 13.97 8.91 -4.77
N PHE A 74 14.43 7.91 -4.02
CA PHE A 74 15.59 8.03 -3.14
C PHE A 74 16.48 6.80 -3.17
N LEU A 75 17.78 7.01 -2.96
CA LEU A 75 18.74 5.95 -2.68
C LEU A 75 18.54 5.36 -1.26
N PRO A 76 19.09 4.16 -0.95
CA PRO A 76 18.98 3.57 0.39
C PRO A 76 19.65 4.42 1.48
N ASP A 77 20.61 5.27 1.10
CA ASP A 77 21.27 6.24 1.98
C ASP A 77 20.43 7.51 2.25
N GLY A 78 19.25 7.62 1.62
CA GLY A 78 18.33 8.74 1.77
C GLY A 78 18.55 9.90 0.79
N THR A 79 19.47 9.78 -0.16
CA THR A 79 19.71 10.82 -1.18
C THR A 79 18.57 10.86 -2.18
N ARG A 80 18.01 12.05 -2.45
CA ARG A 80 16.92 12.22 -3.41
C ARG A 80 17.44 12.21 -4.84
N VAL A 81 16.85 11.36 -5.67
CA VAL A 81 17.21 11.14 -7.07
C VAL A 81 16.23 11.84 -8.02
N GLY A 82 14.95 11.90 -7.64
CA GLY A 82 13.94 12.63 -8.40
C GLY A 82 12.53 12.41 -7.88
N GLU A 83 11.56 12.43 -8.79
CA GLU A 83 10.13 12.34 -8.49
C GLU A 83 9.46 11.37 -9.49
N LEU A 84 8.32 10.78 -9.11
CA LEU A 84 7.48 9.94 -9.96
C LEU A 84 6.01 10.27 -9.78
N ASP A 85 5.23 10.10 -10.84
CA ASP A 85 3.77 10.19 -10.78
C ASP A 85 3.17 9.07 -9.90
N GLU A 86 2.02 9.34 -9.30
CA GLU A 86 1.32 8.41 -8.44
C GLU A 86 0.85 7.15 -9.18
N GLU A 87 0.31 7.33 -10.39
CA GLU A 87 -0.22 6.23 -11.18
C GLU A 87 0.91 5.29 -11.63
N MET A 88 2.07 5.86 -11.98
CA MET A 88 3.27 5.09 -12.30
C MET A 88 3.76 4.23 -11.13
N VAL A 89 3.82 4.79 -9.91
CA VAL A 89 4.25 4.04 -8.74
C VAL A 89 3.25 2.94 -8.37
N TYR A 90 1.95 3.18 -8.58
CA TYR A 90 0.92 2.17 -8.30
C TYR A 90 1.04 0.94 -9.21
N GLU A 91 1.43 1.15 -10.47
CA GLU A 91 1.66 0.06 -11.42
C GLU A 91 3.02 -0.62 -11.28
N SER A 92 3.89 -0.11 -10.41
CA SER A 92 5.25 -0.62 -10.22
C SER A 92 5.33 -1.61 -9.04
N ARG A 93 6.27 -2.55 -9.08
CA ARG A 93 6.53 -3.51 -8.00
C ARG A 93 7.99 -3.48 -7.52
N PRO A 94 8.28 -3.85 -6.27
CA PRO A 94 9.66 -4.10 -5.83
C PRO A 94 10.35 -5.14 -6.70
N GLY A 95 11.59 -4.86 -7.09
CA GLY A 95 12.38 -5.63 -8.06
C GLY A 95 12.27 -5.09 -9.49
N GLU A 96 11.22 -4.34 -9.83
CA GLU A 96 11.10 -3.71 -11.14
C GLU A 96 12.03 -2.50 -11.25
N THR A 97 12.48 -2.24 -12.46
CA THR A 97 13.40 -1.16 -12.81
C THR A 97 12.64 -0.09 -13.58
N PHE A 98 12.99 1.18 -13.36
CA PHE A 98 12.42 2.31 -14.11
C PHE A 98 13.49 3.35 -14.45
N LEU A 99 13.21 4.16 -15.47
CA LEU A 99 14.11 5.23 -15.90
C LEU A 99 13.80 6.54 -15.17
N LEU A 100 14.82 7.19 -14.61
CA LEU A 100 14.69 8.54 -14.05
C LEU A 100 15.88 9.38 -14.49
N GLY A 101 15.61 10.35 -15.36
CA GLY A 101 16.65 11.05 -16.11
C GLY A 101 17.25 10.13 -17.18
N ALA A 102 18.58 9.98 -17.18
CA ALA A 102 19.31 9.13 -18.12
C ALA A 102 19.80 7.81 -17.50
N SER A 103 19.36 7.50 -16.27
CA SER A 103 19.83 6.35 -15.51
C SER A 103 18.68 5.41 -15.18
N THR A 104 18.92 4.10 -15.25
CA THR A 104 18.00 3.08 -14.76
C THR A 104 18.16 2.89 -13.25
N TRP A 105 17.04 2.79 -12.57
CA TRP A 105 16.93 2.63 -11.13
C TRP A 105 16.11 1.38 -10.84
N ARG A 106 16.62 0.45 -10.04
CA ARG A 106 15.85 -0.70 -9.55
C ARG A 106 15.12 -0.31 -8.30
N ILE A 107 13.83 -0.60 -8.25
CA ILE A 107 13.01 -0.45 -7.06
C ILE A 107 13.43 -1.53 -6.07
N GLU A 108 14.12 -1.15 -5.01
CA GLU A 108 14.40 -2.07 -3.89
C GLU A 108 13.17 -2.20 -3.01
N ASP A 109 12.52 -1.06 -2.74
CA ASP A 109 11.34 -1.02 -1.88
C ASP A 109 10.45 0.15 -2.29
N ILE A 110 9.16 -0.12 -2.46
CA ILE A 110 8.16 0.93 -2.59
C ILE A 110 7.62 1.17 -1.19
N THR A 111 8.32 2.03 -0.46
CA THR A 111 7.76 2.49 0.80
C THR A 111 6.59 3.43 0.50
N PHE A 112 5.77 3.59 1.51
CA PHE A 112 4.60 4.41 1.40
C PHE A 112 4.96 5.86 0.97
N GLU A 113 6.03 6.45 1.51
CA GLU A 113 6.37 7.87 1.30
C GLU A 113 7.32 8.14 0.12
N ARG A 114 8.01 7.10 -0.34
CA ARG A 114 9.08 7.20 -1.33
C ARG A 114 9.35 5.87 -2.02
N VAL A 115 9.83 5.95 -3.24
CA VAL A 115 10.40 4.81 -3.93
C VAL A 115 11.88 4.75 -3.58
N VAL A 116 12.31 3.69 -2.88
CA VAL A 116 13.71 3.43 -2.59
C VAL A 116 14.28 2.65 -3.75
N VAL A 117 15.33 3.19 -4.34
CA VAL A 117 15.96 2.63 -5.52
C VAL A 117 17.45 2.45 -5.35
N THR A 118 18.00 1.47 -6.04
CA THR A 118 19.45 1.36 -6.27
C THR A 118 19.75 1.64 -7.74
N PRO A 119 20.95 2.14 -8.07
CA PRO A 119 21.36 2.26 -9.46
C PRO A 119 21.39 0.86 -10.08
N ALA A 120 20.70 0.67 -11.20
CA ALA A 120 20.71 -0.57 -11.96
C ALA A 120 21.22 -0.31 -13.39
N PRO A 121 22.47 0.17 -13.54
CA PRO A 121 23.02 0.54 -14.84
C PRO A 121 23.11 -0.70 -15.76
N GLY A 122 22.57 -0.57 -16.97
CA GLY A 122 22.55 -1.64 -17.97
C GLY A 122 21.36 -2.58 -17.89
N GLU A 123 20.46 -2.40 -16.91
CA GLU A 123 19.19 -3.12 -16.87
C GLU A 123 18.09 -2.35 -17.62
N PRO A 124 17.17 -3.05 -18.32
CA PRO A 124 15.96 -2.44 -18.89
C PRO A 124 15.14 -1.78 -17.77
N GLY A 125 14.45 -0.67 -17.99
CA GLY A 125 13.57 -0.07 -16.99
C GLY A 125 12.34 0.61 -17.59
N LYS A 126 11.17 0.38 -16.98
CA LYS A 126 9.88 0.99 -17.36
C LYS A 126 9.98 2.52 -17.34
N MET A 127 9.53 3.22 -18.37
CA MET A 127 9.56 4.68 -18.35
C MET A 127 8.39 5.24 -17.54
N PRO A 128 8.64 6.21 -16.65
CA PRO A 128 7.58 6.86 -15.91
C PRO A 128 6.76 7.77 -16.82
N PHE A 129 5.46 7.55 -16.83
CA PHE A 129 4.52 8.48 -17.44
C PHE A 129 4.16 9.59 -16.45
N TRP A 130 3.94 10.78 -16.99
CA TRP A 130 3.56 11.97 -16.23
C TRP A 130 2.23 12.45 -16.80
N HIS A 131 1.13 12.18 -16.10
CA HIS A 131 -0.14 12.81 -16.45
C HIS A 131 -0.06 14.27 -16.00
N GLY A 132 0.37 15.14 -16.91
CA GLY A 132 0.30 16.58 -16.69
C GLY A 132 -1.13 16.99 -16.33
N ASP A 133 -1.27 17.96 -15.44
CA ASP A 133 -2.53 18.46 -14.86
C ASP A 133 -3.49 19.13 -15.88
N ARG A 134 -3.27 18.93 -17.19
CA ARG A 134 -4.11 19.49 -18.25
C ARG A 134 -5.14 18.45 -18.67
N PRO A 135 -6.44 18.84 -18.69
CA PRO A 135 -7.45 17.99 -19.32
C PRO A 135 -7.02 17.73 -20.78
N GLY A 136 -7.20 16.49 -21.23
CA GLY A 136 -6.93 16.12 -22.62
C GLY A 136 -7.76 16.96 -23.58
N ARG A 137 -7.35 16.97 -24.85
CA ARG A 137 -8.04 17.71 -25.90
C ARG A 137 -9.50 17.22 -26.03
N PRO A 138 -10.52 18.11 -25.93
CA PRO A 138 -11.90 17.70 -26.12
C PRO A 138 -12.19 17.39 -27.60
N LEU A 139 -13.22 16.58 -27.86
CA LEU A 139 -13.60 16.16 -29.21
C LEU A 139 -13.81 17.36 -30.16
N GLU A 140 -14.45 18.44 -29.69
CA GLU A 140 -14.72 19.64 -30.48
C GLU A 140 -13.44 20.28 -31.02
N LEU A 141 -12.42 20.42 -30.17
CA LEU A 141 -11.12 20.96 -30.56
C LEU A 141 -10.37 19.97 -31.45
N GLY A 142 -10.49 18.66 -31.20
CA GLY A 142 -9.96 17.61 -32.07
C GLY A 142 -10.55 17.67 -33.48
N ARG A 143 -11.87 17.87 -33.60
CA ARG A 143 -12.55 18.06 -34.89
C ARG A 143 -12.12 19.33 -35.60
N ALA A 144 -11.96 20.44 -34.87
CA ALA A 144 -11.44 21.68 -35.45
C ALA A 144 -10.00 21.50 -35.99
N LEU A 145 -9.14 20.78 -35.25
CA LEU A 145 -7.79 20.46 -35.68
C LEU A 145 -7.79 19.57 -36.94
N GLY A 146 -8.61 18.53 -36.97
CA GLY A 146 -8.76 17.67 -38.15
C GLY A 146 -9.31 18.44 -39.37
N ALA A 147 -10.32 19.29 -39.17
CA ALA A 147 -10.87 20.12 -40.23
C ALA A 147 -9.82 21.08 -40.80
N PHE A 148 -9.00 21.69 -39.93
CA PHE A 148 -7.87 22.52 -40.33
C PHE A 148 -6.86 21.73 -41.18
N GLN A 149 -6.46 20.52 -40.76
CA GLN A 149 -5.53 19.68 -41.53
C GLN A 149 -6.09 19.33 -42.91
N ARG A 150 -7.38 18.99 -42.99
CA ARG A 150 -8.08 18.70 -44.24
C ARG A 150 -8.16 19.92 -45.16
N GLU A 151 -8.52 21.07 -44.62
CA GLU A 151 -8.68 22.32 -45.38
C GLU A 151 -7.33 22.85 -45.89
N ALA A 152 -6.29 22.79 -45.07
CA ALA A 152 -4.93 23.16 -45.47
C ALA A 152 -4.43 22.29 -46.64
N ARG A 153 -4.77 20.99 -46.65
CA ARG A 153 -4.39 20.06 -47.73
C ARG A 153 -5.26 20.17 -48.99
N ALA A 154 -6.46 20.72 -48.88
CA ALA A 154 -7.35 20.89 -50.03
C ALA A 154 -6.90 22.05 -50.94
N LEU A 155 -6.10 22.98 -50.42
CA LEU A 155 -5.58 24.13 -51.15
C LEU A 155 -4.28 23.79 -51.89
N PRO A 156 -4.01 24.42 -53.05
CA PRO A 156 -2.68 24.39 -53.67
C PRO A 156 -1.64 24.99 -52.72
N ALA A 157 -0.38 24.52 -52.78
CA ALA A 157 0.68 24.88 -51.83
C ALA A 157 0.85 26.40 -51.60
N GLU A 158 0.83 27.22 -52.67
CA GLU A 158 0.92 28.67 -52.55
C GLU A 158 -0.30 29.28 -51.84
N GLY A 159 -1.50 28.77 -52.12
CA GLY A 159 -2.73 29.21 -51.49
C GLY A 159 -2.82 28.80 -50.01
N ALA A 160 -2.36 27.58 -49.70
CA ALA A 160 -2.29 27.07 -48.33
C ALA A 160 -1.30 27.91 -47.49
N LEU A 161 -0.11 28.21 -48.04
CA LEU A 161 0.89 29.05 -47.37
C LEU A 161 0.35 30.45 -47.09
N ALA A 162 -0.30 31.08 -48.09
CA ALA A 162 -0.89 32.40 -47.93
C ALA A 162 -2.00 32.43 -46.87
N SER A 163 -2.88 31.43 -46.83
CA SER A 163 -3.93 31.31 -45.81
C SER A 163 -3.35 31.09 -44.41
N LEU A 164 -2.34 30.22 -44.25
CA LEU A 164 -1.66 30.02 -42.97
C LEU A 164 -1.01 31.29 -42.43
N MET A 165 -0.43 32.11 -43.30
CA MET A 165 0.17 33.39 -42.92
C MET A 165 -0.89 34.46 -42.60
N ALA A 166 -1.96 34.54 -43.39
CA ALA A 166 -2.98 35.58 -43.25
C ALA A 166 -3.97 35.30 -42.11
N ASP A 167 -4.50 34.08 -42.03
CA ASP A 167 -5.61 33.72 -41.16
C ASP A 167 -5.13 33.26 -39.77
N TYR A 168 -3.93 32.65 -39.71
CA TYR A 168 -3.35 32.09 -38.48
C TYR A 168 -2.09 32.84 -38.00
N SER A 169 -1.70 33.92 -38.70
CA SER A 169 -0.53 34.75 -38.36
C SER A 169 0.78 33.97 -38.21
N LEU A 170 0.92 32.85 -38.92
CA LEU A 170 2.18 32.10 -38.95
C LEU A 170 3.22 32.86 -39.79
N ASP A 171 4.48 32.82 -39.37
CA ASP A 171 5.57 33.25 -40.25
C ASP A 171 5.75 32.25 -41.41
N ALA A 172 6.49 32.66 -42.44
CA ALA A 172 6.67 31.87 -43.65
C ALA A 172 7.35 30.51 -43.39
N LEU A 173 8.27 30.42 -42.42
CA LEU A 173 8.97 29.17 -42.09
C LEU A 173 8.03 28.23 -41.33
N ALA A 174 7.27 28.74 -40.36
CA ALA A 174 6.29 27.97 -39.63
C ALA A 174 5.19 27.42 -40.56
N ALA A 175 4.63 28.27 -41.43
CA ALA A 175 3.65 27.85 -42.43
C ALA A 175 4.21 26.76 -43.36
N HIS A 176 5.45 26.92 -43.83
CA HIS A 176 6.11 25.93 -44.68
C HIS A 176 6.32 24.60 -43.96
N ASN A 177 6.77 24.62 -42.70
CA ASN A 177 6.97 23.41 -41.89
C ASN A 177 5.67 22.64 -41.65
N VAL A 178 4.56 23.33 -41.40
CA VAL A 178 3.25 22.67 -41.23
C VAL A 178 2.84 21.96 -42.51
N LEU A 179 2.95 22.62 -43.67
CA LEU A 179 2.59 22.01 -44.96
C LEU A 179 3.51 20.84 -45.31
N LEU A 180 4.81 21.00 -45.06
CA LEU A 180 5.78 19.93 -45.28
C LEU A 180 5.47 18.71 -44.39
N TYR A 181 5.16 18.92 -43.10
CA TYR A 181 4.81 17.85 -42.18
C TYR A 181 3.55 17.08 -42.60
N LEU A 182 2.53 17.78 -43.08
CA LEU A 182 1.31 17.16 -43.62
C LEU A 182 1.56 16.40 -44.93
N GLU A 183 2.43 16.92 -45.80
CA GLU A 183 2.81 16.29 -47.06
C GLU A 183 3.63 15.01 -46.80
N GLU A 184 4.59 15.04 -45.89
CA GLU A 184 5.37 13.86 -45.48
C GLU A 184 4.47 12.77 -44.89
N GLN A 185 3.47 13.14 -44.07
CA GLN A 185 2.49 12.19 -43.53
C GLN A 185 1.65 11.55 -44.65
N ALA A 186 1.18 12.38 -45.60
CA ALA A 186 0.40 11.92 -46.74
C ALA A 186 1.19 10.95 -47.63
N GLN A 187 2.47 11.24 -47.86
CA GLN A 187 3.36 10.37 -48.64
C GLN A 187 3.63 9.04 -47.93
N ALA A 188 3.77 9.07 -46.60
CA ALA A 188 4.03 7.87 -45.80
C ALA A 188 2.84 6.91 -45.73
N THR A 189 1.63 7.44 -45.52
CA THR A 189 0.43 6.61 -45.20
C THR A 189 -0.66 6.65 -46.27
N GLY A 190 -0.50 7.46 -47.32
CA GLY A 190 -1.49 7.68 -48.38
C GLY A 190 -2.69 8.54 -47.96
N ALA A 191 -2.80 8.87 -46.67
CA ALA A 191 -3.83 9.71 -46.08
C ALA A 191 -3.23 10.55 -44.95
N VAL A 192 -3.96 11.55 -44.47
CA VAL A 192 -3.58 12.26 -43.24
C VAL A 192 -4.79 12.14 -42.32
N PRO A 193 -4.61 11.74 -41.05
CA PRO A 193 -5.70 11.74 -40.08
C PRO A 193 -6.36 13.12 -40.02
N ASP A 194 -7.68 13.17 -40.07
CA ASP A 194 -8.45 14.41 -40.01
C ASP A 194 -9.81 14.15 -39.31
N ASP A 195 -10.73 15.13 -39.34
CA ASP A 195 -12.05 15.00 -38.70
C ASP A 195 -12.97 13.98 -39.37
N ARG A 196 -12.58 13.45 -40.55
CA ARG A 196 -13.35 12.48 -41.35
C ARG A 196 -12.55 11.23 -41.71
N THR A 197 -11.28 11.13 -41.30
CA THR A 197 -10.38 10.05 -41.70
C THR A 197 -9.53 9.64 -40.50
N ILE A 198 -9.61 8.37 -40.11
CA ILE A 198 -8.70 7.73 -39.17
C ILE A 198 -7.72 6.88 -39.96
N VAL A 199 -6.44 6.92 -39.58
CA VAL A 199 -5.40 6.07 -40.16
C VAL A 199 -5.01 5.02 -39.14
N VAL A 200 -5.10 3.75 -39.52
CA VAL A 200 -4.56 2.63 -38.76
C VAL A 200 -3.28 2.20 -39.46
N GLU A 201 -2.16 2.62 -38.89
CA GLU A 201 -0.83 2.35 -39.40
C GLU A 201 -0.22 1.14 -38.70
N ARG A 202 0.31 0.19 -39.47
CA ARG A 202 1.07 -0.94 -38.95
C ARG A 202 2.50 -0.90 -39.46
N PHE A 203 3.47 -1.07 -38.58
CA PHE A 203 4.87 -1.21 -38.95
C PHE A 203 5.59 -2.13 -37.96
N ARG A 204 6.75 -2.64 -38.36
CA ARG A 204 7.65 -3.36 -37.46
C ARG A 204 8.66 -2.40 -36.88
N ASP A 205 8.90 -2.49 -35.58
CA ASP A 205 9.97 -1.72 -34.95
C ASP A 205 11.36 -2.32 -35.22
N GLU A 206 12.40 -1.71 -34.67
CA GLU A 206 13.80 -2.12 -34.87
C GLU A 206 14.12 -3.52 -34.30
N ILE A 207 13.28 -4.03 -33.38
CA ILE A 207 13.42 -5.33 -32.73
C ILE A 207 12.57 -6.39 -33.47
N GLY A 208 11.66 -5.96 -34.34
CA GLY A 208 10.82 -6.81 -35.19
C GLY A 208 9.38 -6.97 -34.68
N ASP A 209 9.04 -6.36 -33.54
CA ASP A 209 7.70 -6.39 -32.96
C ASP A 209 6.73 -5.56 -33.81
N TRP A 210 5.50 -6.07 -33.94
CA TRP A 210 4.43 -5.33 -34.61
C TRP A 210 3.92 -4.21 -33.73
N ARG A 211 3.87 -3.01 -34.29
CA ARG A 211 3.17 -1.86 -33.71
C ARG A 211 1.98 -1.49 -34.56
N VAL A 212 0.87 -1.19 -33.89
CA VAL A 212 -0.34 -0.67 -34.53
C VAL A 212 -0.66 0.69 -33.93
N CYS A 213 -0.67 1.72 -34.76
CA CYS A 213 -1.01 3.08 -34.38
C CYS A 213 -2.37 3.46 -34.96
N ILE A 214 -3.33 3.79 -34.11
CA ILE A 214 -4.60 4.41 -34.49
C ILE A 214 -4.41 5.92 -34.39
N LEU A 215 -4.18 6.57 -35.53
CA LEU A 215 -3.92 8.00 -35.61
C LEU A 215 -5.24 8.76 -35.80
N SER A 216 -5.53 9.67 -34.88
CA SER A 216 -6.82 10.37 -34.78
C SER A 216 -6.65 11.69 -34.01
N PRO A 217 -7.33 12.78 -34.38
CA PRO A 217 -7.22 14.05 -33.66
C PRO A 217 -8.17 14.16 -32.44
N PHE A 218 -8.96 13.13 -32.13
CA PHE A 218 -10.12 13.23 -31.22
C PHE A 218 -9.82 13.36 -29.71
N GLY A 219 -8.56 13.28 -29.30
CA GLY A 219 -8.15 13.62 -27.94
C GLY A 219 -8.23 12.49 -26.92
N VAL A 220 -7.52 12.64 -25.80
CA VAL A 220 -7.44 11.63 -24.73
C VAL A 220 -8.81 11.21 -24.16
N PRO A 221 -9.79 12.11 -23.91
CA PRO A 221 -11.10 11.71 -23.38
C PRO A 221 -11.85 10.69 -24.24
N VAL A 222 -11.52 10.60 -25.54
CA VAL A 222 -12.04 9.60 -26.49
C VAL A 222 -11.09 8.42 -26.61
N HIS A 223 -9.78 8.66 -26.70
CA HIS A 223 -8.79 7.62 -26.94
C HIS A 223 -8.56 6.69 -25.74
N ALA A 224 -8.58 7.21 -24.51
CA ALA A 224 -8.39 6.39 -23.30
C ALA A 224 -9.46 5.30 -23.12
N PRO A 225 -10.78 5.61 -23.11
CA PRO A 225 -11.81 4.58 -23.03
C PRO A 225 -11.83 3.66 -24.26
N TRP A 226 -11.44 4.15 -25.44
CA TRP A 226 -11.31 3.31 -26.63
C TRP A 226 -10.17 2.30 -26.47
N ALA A 227 -8.99 2.72 -26.02
CA ALA A 227 -7.85 1.85 -25.76
C ALA A 227 -8.19 0.76 -24.73
N MET A 228 -8.83 1.13 -23.62
CA MET A 228 -9.31 0.17 -22.61
C MET A 228 -10.26 -0.90 -23.19
N ALA A 229 -11.14 -0.50 -24.10
CA ALA A 229 -12.06 -1.43 -24.75
C ALA A 229 -11.36 -2.33 -25.77
N ILE A 230 -10.32 -1.84 -26.45
CA ILE A 230 -9.45 -2.66 -27.32
C ILE A 230 -8.73 -3.71 -26.48
N GLU A 231 -8.04 -3.30 -25.41
CA GLU A 231 -7.31 -4.20 -24.52
C GLU A 231 -8.19 -5.36 -24.04
N ARG A 232 -9.37 -5.01 -23.51
CA ARG A 232 -10.30 -5.99 -22.98
C ARG A 232 -10.76 -6.98 -24.05
N ARG A 233 -11.11 -6.49 -25.24
CA ARG A 233 -11.57 -7.35 -26.33
C ARG A 233 -10.48 -8.29 -26.81
N LEU A 234 -9.26 -7.79 -26.97
CA LEU A 234 -8.16 -8.62 -27.47
C LEU A 234 -7.78 -9.70 -26.46
N LEU A 235 -7.84 -9.38 -25.16
CA LEU A 235 -7.66 -10.36 -24.10
C LEU A 235 -8.79 -11.41 -24.10
N GLU A 236 -10.06 -11.00 -24.19
CA GLU A 236 -11.20 -11.93 -24.14
C GLU A 236 -11.31 -12.83 -25.39
N ARG A 237 -11.06 -12.27 -26.57
CA ARG A 237 -11.27 -12.96 -27.85
C ARG A 237 -10.07 -13.82 -28.26
N TYR A 238 -8.86 -13.36 -27.94
CA TYR A 238 -7.63 -13.97 -28.45
C TYR A 238 -6.65 -14.40 -27.37
N ASP A 239 -6.92 -14.12 -26.08
CA ASP A 239 -5.97 -14.34 -24.96
C ASP A 239 -4.61 -13.65 -25.22
N ILE A 240 -4.64 -12.52 -25.95
CA ILE A 240 -3.46 -11.72 -26.27
C ILE A 240 -3.41 -10.54 -25.30
N PRO A 241 -2.46 -10.52 -24.35
CA PRO A 241 -2.19 -9.32 -23.57
C PRO A 241 -1.52 -8.31 -24.51
N VAL A 242 -2.24 -7.23 -24.80
CA VAL A 242 -1.70 -6.08 -25.54
C VAL A 242 -1.37 -4.97 -24.57
N GLU A 243 -0.27 -4.29 -24.81
CA GLU A 243 0.08 -3.06 -24.10
C GLU A 243 -0.38 -1.88 -24.95
N THR A 244 -1.08 -0.94 -24.32
CA THR A 244 -1.56 0.25 -25.03
C THR A 244 -1.08 1.54 -24.39
N MET A 245 -0.90 2.54 -25.24
CA MET A 245 -0.69 3.93 -24.83
C MET A 245 -1.62 4.79 -25.66
N TYR A 246 -2.13 5.86 -25.05
CA TYR A 246 -2.96 6.84 -25.71
C TYR A 246 -2.42 8.24 -25.47
N THR A 247 -2.62 9.12 -26.44
CA THR A 247 -2.36 10.55 -26.34
C THR A 247 -3.50 11.32 -26.99
N ASP A 248 -3.39 12.64 -27.10
CA ASP A 248 -4.40 13.40 -27.82
C ASP A 248 -4.47 13.05 -29.31
N ASP A 249 -3.36 12.56 -29.89
CA ASP A 249 -3.20 12.35 -31.33
C ASP A 249 -3.37 10.89 -31.77
N GLY A 250 -3.63 9.97 -30.83
CA GLY A 250 -3.95 8.58 -31.18
C GLY A 250 -3.69 7.56 -30.08
N ILE A 251 -3.77 6.29 -30.48
CA ILE A 251 -3.54 5.10 -29.65
C ILE A 251 -2.42 4.27 -30.28
N VAL A 252 -1.51 3.76 -29.46
CA VAL A 252 -0.47 2.79 -29.83
C VAL A 252 -0.80 1.46 -29.18
N LEU A 253 -0.69 0.39 -29.96
CA LEU A 253 -0.83 -0.99 -29.51
C LEU A 253 0.48 -1.73 -29.82
N ARG A 254 1.05 -2.41 -28.82
CA ARG A 254 2.13 -3.38 -29.02
C ARG A 254 1.56 -4.78 -29.05
N LEU A 255 1.94 -5.54 -30.08
CA LEU A 255 1.54 -6.93 -30.23
C LEU A 255 2.71 -7.85 -29.90
N PRO A 256 2.47 -8.96 -29.18
CA PRO A 256 3.49 -9.99 -29.01
C PRO A 256 3.81 -10.66 -30.36
N GLU A 257 5.05 -11.10 -30.53
CA GLU A 257 5.58 -11.72 -31.77
C GLU A 257 4.71 -12.88 -32.31
N ALA A 258 3.96 -13.58 -31.44
CA ALA A 258 3.05 -14.65 -31.82
C ALA A 258 1.77 -14.19 -32.55
N ALA A 259 1.48 -12.89 -32.58
CA ALA A 259 0.29 -12.29 -33.16
C ALA A 259 0.63 -11.53 -34.46
N ASP A 260 0.80 -12.26 -35.56
CA ASP A 260 1.15 -11.67 -36.87
C ASP A 260 -0.03 -10.90 -37.52
N GLU A 261 -1.27 -11.25 -37.19
CA GLU A 261 -2.46 -10.60 -37.73
C GLU A 261 -3.45 -10.21 -36.64
N LEU A 262 -3.74 -8.91 -36.56
CA LEU A 262 -4.93 -8.40 -35.89
C LEU A 262 -5.93 -7.91 -36.95
N PRO A 263 -7.15 -8.46 -36.98
CA PRO A 263 -8.20 -7.94 -37.84
C PRO A 263 -8.51 -6.49 -37.46
N LEU A 264 -8.51 -5.58 -38.44
CA LEU A 264 -8.90 -4.18 -38.25
C LEU A 264 -10.29 -4.05 -37.57
N ALA A 265 -11.17 -5.01 -37.84
CA ALA A 265 -12.50 -5.10 -37.23
C ALA A 265 -12.46 -5.21 -35.70
N ASP A 266 -11.40 -5.78 -35.12
CA ASP A 266 -11.27 -5.90 -33.67
C ASP A 266 -10.79 -4.61 -32.99
N LEU A 267 -10.20 -3.69 -33.75
CA LEU A 267 -9.76 -2.38 -33.27
C LEU A 267 -10.91 -1.36 -33.23
N ILE A 268 -11.94 -1.57 -34.05
CA ILE A 268 -13.13 -0.72 -34.14
C ILE A 268 -14.23 -1.35 -33.29
N ILE A 269 -14.46 -0.80 -32.10
CA ILE A 269 -15.49 -1.28 -31.17
C ILE A 269 -16.87 -0.97 -31.73
N ASP A 270 -17.83 -1.90 -31.63
CA ASP A 270 -19.22 -1.53 -31.87
C ASP A 270 -19.64 -0.50 -30.80
N PRO A 271 -20.22 0.66 -31.19
CA PRO A 271 -20.67 1.66 -30.23
C PRO A 271 -21.69 1.14 -29.22
N ASP A 272 -22.38 0.03 -29.48
CA ASP A 272 -23.34 -0.57 -28.56
C ASP A 272 -22.64 -1.40 -27.45
N ASP A 273 -21.40 -1.86 -27.69
CA ASP A 273 -20.61 -2.66 -26.74
C ASP A 273 -19.68 -1.80 -25.84
N ILE A 274 -19.47 -0.52 -26.20
CA ILE A 274 -18.41 0.29 -25.58
C ILE A 274 -18.64 0.54 -24.09
N ASP A 275 -19.88 0.79 -23.69
CA ASP A 275 -20.21 1.10 -22.30
C ASP A 275 -19.89 -0.09 -21.39
N GLU A 276 -20.26 -1.30 -21.82
CA GLU A 276 -20.04 -2.54 -21.05
C GLU A 276 -18.54 -2.83 -20.91
N LEU A 277 -17.79 -2.75 -22.01
CA LEU A 277 -16.35 -3.00 -22.02
C LEU A 277 -15.60 -2.01 -21.11
N VAL A 278 -15.93 -0.71 -21.18
CA VAL A 278 -15.28 0.30 -20.34
C VAL A 278 -15.69 0.12 -18.88
N MET A 279 -16.96 -0.11 -18.57
CA MET A 279 -17.42 -0.31 -17.19
C MET A 279 -16.82 -1.56 -16.53
N ALA A 280 -16.61 -2.65 -17.28
CA ALA A 280 -16.00 -3.86 -16.76
C ALA A 280 -14.49 -3.69 -16.47
N SER A 281 -13.80 -2.90 -17.30
CA SER A 281 -12.35 -2.69 -17.18
C SER A 281 -11.98 -1.58 -16.18
N LEU A 282 -12.82 -0.55 -16.06
CA LEU A 282 -12.52 0.64 -15.27
C LEU A 282 -12.08 0.37 -13.81
N PRO A 283 -12.75 -0.50 -13.02
CA PRO A 283 -12.38 -0.74 -11.62
C PRO A 283 -10.97 -1.28 -11.41
N GLN A 284 -10.35 -1.85 -12.45
CA GLN A 284 -9.00 -2.44 -12.41
C GLN A 284 -7.91 -1.43 -12.77
N THR A 285 -8.28 -0.21 -13.17
CA THR A 285 -7.34 0.83 -13.62
C THR A 285 -6.73 1.61 -12.46
N SER A 286 -5.51 2.10 -12.68
CA SER A 286 -4.82 3.05 -11.79
C SER A 286 -5.62 4.36 -11.65
N LEU A 287 -6.19 4.86 -12.75
CA LEU A 287 -7.08 6.02 -12.78
C LEU A 287 -8.25 5.89 -11.79
N PHE A 288 -8.96 4.76 -11.81
CA PHE A 288 -10.11 4.54 -10.90
C PHE A 288 -9.68 4.57 -9.44
N SER A 289 -8.55 3.93 -9.11
CA SER A 289 -8.01 3.91 -7.75
C SER A 289 -7.63 5.32 -7.26
N ALA A 290 -7.01 6.13 -8.13
CA ALA A 290 -6.68 7.52 -7.83
C ALA A 290 -7.95 8.36 -7.59
N ARG A 291 -8.93 8.27 -8.49
CA ARG A 291 -10.21 9.00 -8.36
C ARG A 291 -11.03 8.54 -7.16
N PHE A 292 -11.00 7.26 -6.81
CA PHE A 292 -11.67 6.74 -5.63
C PHE A 292 -11.11 7.34 -4.34
N ARG A 293 -9.77 7.46 -4.24
CA ARG A 293 -9.11 8.13 -3.12
C ARG A 293 -9.54 9.59 -3.02
N GLU A 294 -9.57 10.31 -4.14
CA GLU A 294 -9.98 11.71 -4.19
C GLU A 294 -11.44 11.90 -3.77
N CYS A 295 -12.35 11.10 -4.32
CA CYS A 295 -13.76 11.08 -3.94
C CYS A 295 -13.93 10.82 -2.44
N SER A 296 -13.27 9.78 -1.92
CA SER A 296 -13.37 9.37 -0.52
C SER A 296 -12.80 10.41 0.45
N ALA A 297 -11.73 11.12 0.04
CA ALA A 297 -11.18 12.23 0.80
C ALA A 297 -12.14 13.44 0.81
N ARG A 298 -12.68 13.84 -0.35
CA ARG A 298 -13.67 14.93 -0.46
C ARG A 298 -14.94 14.63 0.34
N ALA A 299 -15.37 13.37 0.39
CA ALA A 299 -16.51 12.91 1.18
C ALA A 299 -16.24 12.78 2.70
N LEU A 300 -15.05 13.17 3.18
CA LEU A 300 -14.64 13.12 4.59
C LEU A 300 -14.61 11.70 5.19
N LEU A 301 -14.47 10.67 4.34
CA LEU A 301 -14.26 9.29 4.77
C LEU A 301 -12.82 9.05 5.20
N LEU A 302 -11.87 9.81 4.63
CA LEU A 302 -10.45 9.75 4.94
C LEU A 302 -10.00 11.02 5.69
N PRO A 303 -10.32 11.16 7.00
CA PRO A 303 -10.07 12.40 7.75
C PRO A 303 -8.57 12.64 8.00
N ARG A 304 -8.16 13.91 7.89
CA ARG A 304 -6.83 14.37 8.29
C ARG A 304 -6.66 14.27 9.80
N ARG A 305 -5.53 13.71 10.28
CA ARG A 305 -5.22 13.60 11.72
C ARG A 305 -4.94 14.94 12.39
N ARG A 306 -4.37 15.90 11.65
CA ARG A 306 -4.03 17.24 12.13
C ARG A 306 -4.35 18.29 11.04
N PRO A 307 -4.84 19.49 11.41
CA PRO A 307 -5.17 20.54 10.45
C PRO A 307 -3.94 21.22 9.84
N ASP A 308 -2.87 21.33 10.61
CA ASP A 308 -1.62 22.02 10.27
C ASP A 308 -0.66 21.18 9.42
N GLN A 309 -0.95 19.89 9.24
CA GLN A 309 -0.10 18.96 8.52
C GLN A 309 -0.89 18.22 7.46
N ARG A 310 -0.41 18.24 6.21
CA ARG A 310 -0.92 17.33 5.19
C ARG A 310 -0.75 15.91 5.71
N THR A 311 -1.81 15.10 5.61
CA THR A 311 -1.66 13.67 5.88
C THR A 311 -0.72 13.14 4.80
N PRO A 312 0.35 12.41 5.17
CA PRO A 312 1.23 11.83 4.18
C PRO A 312 0.40 11.08 3.14
N LEU A 313 0.59 11.40 1.86
CA LEU A 313 -0.22 10.88 0.73
C LEU A 313 -0.33 9.36 0.77
N TRP A 314 0.74 8.73 1.21
CA TRP A 314 0.84 7.30 1.38
C TRP A 314 -0.14 6.69 2.36
N GLN A 315 -0.36 7.38 3.48
CA GLN A 315 -1.33 6.95 4.47
C GLN A 315 -2.73 7.14 3.92
N GLN A 316 -2.96 8.14 3.07
CA GLN A 316 -4.23 8.27 2.35
C GLN A 316 -4.41 7.13 1.32
N ARG A 317 -3.34 6.71 0.63
CA ARG A 317 -3.37 5.63 -0.37
C ARG A 317 -3.70 4.27 0.24
N GLN A 318 -2.96 3.85 1.27
CA GLN A 318 -3.23 2.58 1.94
C GLN A 318 -4.68 2.51 2.42
N ARG A 319 -5.14 3.59 3.05
CA ARG A 319 -6.51 3.72 3.55
C ARG A 319 -7.57 3.68 2.46
N ALA A 320 -7.33 4.36 1.36
CA ALA A 320 -8.23 4.35 0.21
C ALA A 320 -8.28 2.97 -0.44
N ALA A 321 -7.16 2.27 -0.56
CA ALA A 321 -7.09 0.91 -1.09
C ALA A 321 -7.83 -0.08 -0.18
N ASP A 322 -7.62 -0.02 1.13
CA ASP A 322 -8.35 -0.83 2.11
C ASP A 322 -9.85 -0.54 2.03
N LEU A 323 -10.24 0.74 1.92
CA LEU A 323 -11.63 1.14 1.75
C LEU A 323 -12.23 0.63 0.43
N LEU A 324 -11.48 0.69 -0.67
CA LEU A 324 -11.93 0.23 -1.99
C LEU A 324 -12.15 -1.29 -2.00
N ALA A 325 -11.23 -2.06 -1.40
CA ALA A 325 -11.32 -3.51 -1.31
C ALA A 325 -12.56 -3.99 -0.55
N VAL A 326 -13.05 -3.20 0.41
CA VAL A 326 -14.30 -3.49 1.12
C VAL A 326 -15.49 -2.93 0.35
N ALA A 327 -15.39 -1.71 -0.18
CA ALA A 327 -16.45 -1.06 -0.93
C ALA A 327 -16.89 -1.88 -2.16
N SER A 328 -15.96 -2.55 -2.85
CA SER A 328 -16.24 -3.38 -4.03
C SER A 328 -17.24 -4.51 -3.77
N LYS A 329 -17.42 -4.93 -2.51
CA LYS A 329 -18.44 -5.90 -2.09
C LYS A 329 -19.87 -5.32 -2.06
N TYR A 330 -20.00 -4.00 -2.11
CA TYR A 330 -21.24 -3.24 -2.02
C TYR A 330 -21.40 -2.36 -3.27
N PRO A 331 -22.00 -2.87 -4.38
CA PRO A 331 -22.12 -2.14 -5.64
C PRO A 331 -22.83 -0.78 -5.52
N THR A 332 -23.71 -0.63 -4.53
CA THR A 332 -24.44 0.62 -4.25
C THR A 332 -23.67 1.59 -3.36
N PHE A 333 -22.40 1.30 -3.03
CA PHE A 333 -21.58 2.17 -2.19
C PHE A 333 -21.37 3.52 -2.89
N PRO A 334 -21.77 4.66 -2.29
CA PRO A 334 -21.81 5.93 -2.99
C PRO A 334 -20.47 6.38 -3.59
N MET A 335 -19.34 6.02 -2.97
CA MET A 335 -18.04 6.40 -3.52
C MET A 335 -17.65 5.61 -4.76
N LEU A 336 -18.12 4.35 -4.89
CA LEU A 336 -17.92 3.62 -6.14
C LEU A 336 -18.71 4.27 -7.27
N LEU A 337 -19.98 4.58 -7.01
CA LEU A 337 -20.86 5.24 -7.98
C LEU A 337 -20.31 6.61 -8.40
N GLU A 338 -19.87 7.43 -7.44
CA GLU A 338 -19.29 8.74 -7.72
C GLU A 338 -17.96 8.63 -8.48
N THR A 339 -17.10 7.67 -8.13
CA THR A 339 -15.83 7.46 -8.84
C THR A 339 -16.08 7.01 -10.27
N SER A 340 -16.99 6.05 -10.48
CA SER A 340 -17.39 5.61 -11.82
C SER A 340 -17.95 6.78 -12.63
N ARG A 341 -18.80 7.61 -12.03
CA ARG A 341 -19.33 8.80 -12.69
C ARG A 341 -18.22 9.79 -13.04
N GLU A 342 -17.27 10.07 -12.15
CA GLU A 342 -16.14 10.98 -12.41
C GLU A 342 -15.28 10.49 -13.56
N CYS A 343 -14.89 9.22 -13.55
CA CYS A 343 -14.11 8.64 -14.62
C CYS A 343 -14.87 8.67 -15.97
N LEU A 344 -16.14 8.27 -15.98
CA LEU A 344 -16.90 8.10 -17.23
C LEU A 344 -17.43 9.41 -17.83
N GLN A 345 -17.63 10.45 -17.02
CA GLN A 345 -18.23 11.72 -17.47
C GLN A 345 -17.30 12.92 -17.40
N ASP A 346 -16.38 12.99 -16.43
CA ASP A 346 -15.51 14.16 -16.26
C ASP A 346 -14.12 13.93 -16.88
N VAL A 347 -13.62 12.69 -16.82
CA VAL A 347 -12.31 12.32 -17.37
C VAL A 347 -12.46 11.81 -18.80
N PHE A 348 -13.38 10.88 -19.01
CA PHE A 348 -13.74 10.37 -20.32
C PHE A 348 -14.91 11.14 -20.92
N ASP A 349 -15.05 11.03 -22.23
CA ASP A 349 -16.22 11.49 -22.95
C ASP A 349 -16.82 10.31 -23.72
N LEU A 350 -17.52 9.43 -22.99
CA LEU A 350 -18.20 8.27 -23.58
C LEU A 350 -19.24 8.65 -24.63
N PRO A 351 -20.05 9.72 -24.47
CA PRO A 351 -20.94 10.19 -25.53
C PRO A 351 -20.17 10.54 -26.82
N ALA A 352 -19.06 11.27 -26.73
CA ALA A 352 -18.20 11.57 -27.87
C ALA A 352 -17.61 10.31 -28.50
N LEU A 353 -17.13 9.36 -27.69
CA LEU A 353 -16.62 8.09 -28.22
C LEU A 353 -17.71 7.31 -28.95
N ARG A 354 -18.92 7.22 -28.41
CA ARG A 354 -20.06 6.57 -29.07
C ARG A 354 -20.41 7.26 -30.39
N GLU A 355 -20.36 8.59 -30.42
CA GLU A 355 -20.56 9.35 -31.66
C GLU A 355 -19.50 9.00 -32.70
N VAL A 356 -18.22 9.00 -32.33
CA VAL A 356 -17.10 8.65 -33.23
C VAL A 356 -17.22 7.21 -33.74
N LEU A 357 -17.46 6.24 -32.86
CA LEU A 357 -17.65 4.83 -33.23
C LEU A 357 -18.91 4.64 -34.10
N GLY A 358 -19.99 5.37 -33.82
CA GLY A 358 -21.19 5.41 -34.64
C GLY A 358 -20.92 5.94 -36.06
N GLN A 359 -20.11 6.99 -36.17
CA GLN A 359 -19.68 7.56 -37.44
C GLN A 359 -18.73 6.63 -38.22
N LEU A 360 -17.90 5.85 -37.52
CA LEU A 360 -17.08 4.79 -38.13
C LEU A 360 -17.97 3.67 -38.68
N ARG A 361 -18.96 3.22 -37.90
CA ARG A 361 -19.96 2.21 -38.31
C ARG A 361 -20.77 2.66 -39.52
N SER A 362 -21.20 3.93 -39.55
CA SER A 362 -21.94 4.50 -40.69
C SER A 362 -21.04 4.91 -41.86
N ARG A 363 -19.71 4.75 -41.76
CA ARG A 363 -18.70 5.21 -42.73
C ARG A 363 -18.71 6.71 -43.01
N ALA A 364 -19.22 7.51 -42.07
CA ALA A 364 -19.08 8.97 -42.11
C ALA A 364 -17.64 9.40 -41.80
N ILE A 365 -16.98 8.67 -40.90
CA ILE A 365 -15.52 8.67 -40.75
C ILE A 365 -14.97 7.47 -41.53
N ARG A 366 -14.04 7.74 -42.44
CA ARG A 366 -13.32 6.73 -43.21
C ARG A 366 -12.18 6.17 -42.38
N VAL A 367 -11.95 4.86 -42.46
CA VAL A 367 -10.74 4.22 -41.92
C VAL A 367 -9.82 3.87 -43.08
N VAL A 368 -8.55 4.22 -42.96
CA VAL A 368 -7.48 3.85 -43.89
C VAL A 368 -6.49 2.97 -43.15
N SER A 369 -6.40 1.70 -43.54
CA SER A 369 -5.38 0.78 -43.02
C SER A 369 -4.18 0.80 -43.95
N VAL A 370 -2.99 0.94 -43.40
CA VAL A 370 -1.74 0.95 -44.19
C VAL A 370 -0.62 0.28 -43.43
N ASP A 371 0.17 -0.52 -44.15
CA ASP A 371 1.40 -1.10 -43.63
C ASP A 371 2.57 -0.26 -44.15
N THR A 372 3.36 0.30 -43.23
CA THR A 372 4.52 1.14 -43.54
C THR A 372 5.80 0.41 -43.16
N ALA A 373 6.89 0.67 -43.92
CA ALA A 373 8.19 0.07 -43.61
C ALA A 373 8.83 0.66 -42.34
N LYS A 374 8.44 1.88 -41.97
CA LYS A 374 8.85 2.61 -40.78
C LYS A 374 7.71 3.53 -40.35
N ALA A 375 7.67 3.89 -39.07
CA ALA A 375 6.69 4.82 -38.54
C ALA A 375 6.63 6.13 -39.35
N SER A 376 5.42 6.57 -39.69
CA SER A 376 5.15 7.87 -40.33
C SER A 376 5.51 9.05 -39.43
N PRO A 377 5.57 10.30 -39.93
CA PRO A 377 5.80 11.49 -39.09
C PRO A 377 4.84 11.64 -37.90
N PHE A 378 3.55 11.32 -38.07
CA PHE A 378 2.56 11.34 -36.98
C PHE A 378 2.74 10.17 -36.02
N ALA A 379 2.94 8.96 -36.53
CA ALA A 379 3.23 7.81 -35.69
C ALA A 379 4.54 8.03 -34.90
N GLN A 380 5.58 8.63 -35.49
CA GLN A 380 6.80 9.01 -34.80
C GLN A 380 6.56 10.01 -33.68
N SER A 381 5.69 11.01 -33.86
CA SER A 381 5.32 11.94 -32.79
C SER A 381 4.58 11.23 -31.65
N LEU A 382 3.64 10.35 -31.98
CA LEU A 382 2.90 9.54 -31.03
C LEU A 382 3.83 8.58 -30.28
N LEU A 383 4.74 7.95 -31.01
CA LEU A 383 5.78 7.06 -30.50
C LEU A 383 6.94 7.82 -29.89
N PHE A 384 7.08 9.13 -30.01
CA PHE A 384 8.19 9.85 -29.36
C PHE A 384 8.03 9.76 -27.84
N ASN A 385 6.78 9.80 -27.38
CA ASN A 385 6.40 9.46 -26.00
C ASN A 385 6.66 7.97 -25.65
N TRP A 386 6.73 7.08 -26.66
CA TRP A 386 7.01 5.64 -26.54
C TRP A 386 8.50 5.27 -26.73
N ILE A 387 9.29 5.97 -27.54
CA ILE A 387 10.71 5.70 -27.84
C ILE A 387 11.58 6.20 -26.69
N ALA A 388 11.14 7.25 -26.00
CA ALA A 388 11.62 7.54 -24.66
C ALA A 388 11.40 6.35 -23.70
N ALA A 389 10.39 5.51 -23.96
CA ALA A 389 10.04 4.33 -23.15
C ALA A 389 10.74 3.03 -23.57
N PHE A 390 11.34 2.95 -24.75
CA PHE A 390 11.70 1.65 -25.36
C PHE A 390 13.16 1.44 -25.73
N MET A 391 14.04 2.43 -25.61
CA MET A 391 15.44 2.27 -26.06
C MET A 391 16.29 1.33 -25.16
N TYR A 392 15.69 0.61 -24.21
CA TYR A 392 16.37 -0.30 -23.30
C TYR A 392 15.64 -1.62 -23.02
N GLU A 393 14.59 -2.01 -23.75
CA GLU A 393 13.82 -3.24 -23.46
C GLU A 393 14.34 -4.55 -24.10
N GLY A 394 15.31 -4.47 -25.01
CA GLY A 394 15.75 -5.63 -25.81
C GLY A 394 16.87 -6.46 -25.19
N ASP A 395 16.60 -7.22 -24.12
CA ASP A 395 17.24 -8.53 -23.86
C ASP A 395 16.66 -9.20 -22.60
N SER A 396 15.60 -10.01 -22.74
CA SER A 396 15.34 -11.10 -21.79
C SER A 396 14.60 -12.27 -22.44
N PRO A 397 15.04 -13.54 -22.26
CA PRO A 397 14.40 -14.71 -22.88
C PRO A 397 13.12 -15.17 -22.16
N LEU A 398 12.19 -15.74 -22.95
CA LEU A 398 10.86 -16.28 -22.62
C LEU A 398 10.73 -17.30 -21.45
N ALA A 399 11.81 -17.59 -20.70
CA ALA A 399 11.81 -18.58 -19.62
C ALA A 399 11.21 -18.06 -18.29
N GLU A 400 11.11 -16.75 -18.09
CA GLU A 400 10.71 -16.16 -16.79
C GLU A 400 9.20 -15.96 -16.59
N ARG A 401 8.37 -16.11 -17.64
CA ARG A 401 6.90 -16.11 -17.49
C ARG A 401 6.37 -17.29 -16.66
N ARG A 402 7.18 -18.34 -16.44
CA ARG A 402 6.84 -19.46 -15.53
C ARG A 402 7.36 -19.30 -14.10
N ALA A 403 8.32 -18.40 -13.86
CA ALA A 403 8.91 -18.21 -12.54
C ALA A 403 8.07 -17.28 -11.64
N ALA A 404 7.36 -16.30 -12.22
CA ALA A 404 6.43 -15.43 -11.49
C ALA A 404 5.16 -16.15 -11.00
N ALA A 405 4.82 -17.31 -11.59
CA ALA A 405 3.77 -18.20 -11.08
C ALA A 405 4.22 -19.07 -9.89
N LEU A 406 5.53 -19.09 -9.58
CA LEU A 406 6.14 -19.83 -8.46
C LEU A 406 6.62 -18.89 -7.33
N SER A 407 6.20 -17.62 -7.38
CA SER A 407 6.41 -16.60 -6.36
C SER A 407 5.55 -16.88 -5.12
N LEU A 408 6.02 -17.83 -4.31
CA LEU A 408 5.74 -18.03 -2.88
C LEU A 408 4.26 -18.13 -2.50
N ASP A 409 3.78 -19.35 -2.69
CA ASP A 409 2.59 -19.96 -2.14
C ASP A 409 2.35 -19.59 -0.66
N ARG A 410 1.26 -18.86 -0.40
CA ARG A 410 0.80 -18.44 0.94
C ARG A 410 0.44 -19.64 1.82
N ASP A 411 0.16 -20.81 1.23
CA ASP A 411 -0.15 -22.03 1.96
C ASP A 411 1.14 -22.74 2.43
N LEU A 412 2.28 -22.58 1.73
CA LEU A 412 3.59 -23.11 2.16
C LEU A 412 4.20 -22.33 3.34
N LEU A 413 3.92 -21.03 3.46
CA LEU A 413 4.22 -20.25 4.68
C LEU A 413 3.34 -20.66 5.88
N ARG A 414 2.17 -21.24 5.60
CA ARG A 414 1.25 -21.77 6.61
C ARG A 414 1.70 -23.13 7.15
N ASP A 415 2.37 -23.93 6.31
CA ASP A 415 2.94 -25.24 6.66
C ASP A 415 4.37 -25.15 7.26
N LEU A 416 5.17 -24.12 6.93
CA LEU A 416 6.51 -23.91 7.52
C LEU A 416 6.50 -23.21 8.90
N LEU A 417 5.38 -22.57 9.27
CA LEU A 417 5.18 -21.94 10.57
C LEU A 417 4.21 -22.78 11.39
N GLY A 418 4.68 -23.94 11.85
CA GLY A 418 3.93 -24.83 12.73
C GLY A 418 3.19 -24.05 13.81
N ALA A 419 1.85 -24.10 13.77
CA ALA A 419 0.98 -23.41 14.73
C ALA A 419 1.08 -23.97 16.16
N GLU A 420 1.92 -24.99 16.36
CA GLU A 420 1.99 -25.78 17.59
C GLU A 420 2.97 -25.20 18.65
N GLU A 421 3.77 -24.17 18.34
CA GLU A 421 4.76 -23.60 19.30
C GLU A 421 4.67 -22.07 19.50
N LEU A 422 3.60 -21.40 19.03
CA LEU A 422 3.46 -19.94 19.17
C LEU A 422 3.22 -19.46 20.60
N ARG A 423 2.73 -20.34 21.49
CA ARG A 423 2.42 -20.00 22.88
C ARG A 423 3.66 -19.48 23.64
N GLU A 424 4.85 -19.96 23.31
CA GLU A 424 6.09 -19.60 24.01
C GLU A 424 6.67 -18.24 23.56
N LEU A 425 6.28 -17.76 22.37
CA LEU A 425 6.78 -16.50 21.79
C LEU A 425 5.88 -15.29 22.07
N LEU A 426 4.69 -15.51 22.63
CA LEU A 426 3.71 -14.47 22.90
C LEU A 426 3.81 -13.97 24.34
N ASP A 427 4.08 -12.67 24.47
CA ASP A 427 4.18 -12.00 25.77
C ASP A 427 2.80 -11.87 26.45
N PRO A 428 2.64 -12.35 27.70
CA PRO A 428 1.38 -12.25 28.45
C PRO A 428 0.92 -10.81 28.70
N GLY A 429 1.85 -9.86 28.92
CA GLY A 429 1.53 -8.46 29.15
C GLY A 429 0.95 -7.80 27.89
N ALA A 430 1.59 -8.03 26.75
CA ALA A 430 1.14 -7.58 25.44
C ALA A 430 -0.26 -8.10 25.09
N LEU A 431 -0.60 -9.34 25.50
CA LEU A 431 -1.95 -9.89 25.33
C LEU A 431 -2.96 -9.16 26.21
N ALA A 432 -2.68 -8.97 27.50
CA ALA A 432 -3.59 -8.29 28.42
C ALA A 432 -3.87 -6.84 27.98
N ASP A 433 -2.84 -6.10 27.59
CA ASP A 433 -2.96 -4.73 27.09
C ASP A 433 -3.80 -4.68 25.80
N LEU A 434 -3.57 -5.63 24.89
CA LEU A 434 -4.32 -5.73 23.64
C LEU A 434 -5.80 -6.05 23.92
N GLU A 435 -6.11 -6.98 24.82
CA GLU A 435 -7.49 -7.31 25.19
C GLU A 435 -8.24 -6.10 25.77
N LEU A 436 -7.58 -5.32 26.64
CA LEU A 436 -8.15 -4.06 27.16
C LEU A 436 -8.41 -3.03 26.06
N GLU A 437 -7.51 -2.90 25.08
CA GLU A 437 -7.69 -1.99 23.94
C GLU A 437 -8.81 -2.43 23.00
N LEU A 438 -8.88 -3.71 22.66
CA LEU A 438 -9.90 -4.27 21.76
C LEU A 438 -11.30 -4.12 22.36
N GLN A 439 -11.40 -4.29 23.69
CA GLN A 439 -12.63 -4.10 24.45
C GLN A 439 -12.93 -2.63 24.77
N LEU A 440 -12.09 -1.67 24.34
CA LEU A 440 -12.22 -0.23 24.61
C LEU A 440 -12.22 0.13 26.11
N LEU A 441 -11.52 -0.65 26.92
CA LEU A 441 -11.37 -0.47 28.37
C LEU A 441 -10.12 0.31 28.76
N ALA A 442 -9.12 0.35 27.87
CA ALA A 442 -7.88 1.11 28.04
C ALA A 442 -8.13 2.62 28.17
N ASP A 443 -7.26 3.30 28.90
CA ASP A 443 -7.36 4.74 29.13
C ASP A 443 -7.30 5.53 27.80
N GLY A 444 -8.22 6.49 27.65
CA GLY A 444 -8.39 7.27 26.41
C GLY A 444 -9.17 6.56 25.28
N ARG A 445 -9.66 5.33 25.50
CA ARG A 445 -10.55 4.61 24.56
C ARG A 445 -12.01 4.55 25.01
N ARG A 446 -12.28 4.86 26.27
CA ARG A 446 -13.63 4.89 26.86
C ARG A 446 -14.45 6.02 26.25
N ALA A 447 -15.75 5.79 26.12
CA ALA A 447 -16.70 6.75 25.57
C ALA A 447 -16.93 7.92 26.52
N ARG A 448 -16.94 9.14 25.98
CA ARG A 448 -17.13 10.40 26.70
C ARG A 448 -18.40 11.14 26.34
N SER A 449 -19.17 10.62 25.39
CA SER A 449 -20.47 11.14 25.00
C SER A 449 -21.39 10.02 24.52
N ALA A 450 -22.70 10.30 24.41
CA ALA A 450 -23.67 9.36 23.85
C ALA A 450 -23.32 8.95 22.41
N ASP A 451 -22.71 9.84 21.62
CA ASP A 451 -22.24 9.51 20.28
C ASP A 451 -21.07 8.52 20.32
N GLU A 452 -20.09 8.71 21.21
CA GLU A 452 -18.99 7.74 21.38
C GLU A 452 -19.50 6.40 21.94
N LEU A 453 -20.49 6.39 22.84
CA LEU A 453 -21.10 5.16 23.35
C LEU A 453 -21.82 4.36 22.24
N HIS A 454 -22.49 5.04 21.32
CA HIS A 454 -23.08 4.37 20.15
C HIS A 454 -22.00 3.74 19.25
N ASP A 455 -20.84 4.38 19.09
CA ASP A 455 -19.69 3.77 18.38
C ASP A 455 -19.15 2.53 19.11
N VAL A 456 -19.15 2.53 20.45
CA VAL A 456 -18.79 1.36 21.27
C VAL A 456 -19.73 0.19 20.96
N LEU A 457 -21.05 0.42 20.97
CA LEU A 457 -22.05 -0.62 20.66
C LEU A 457 -21.89 -1.16 19.23
N ARG A 458 -21.57 -0.31 18.26
CA ARG A 458 -21.33 -0.73 16.87
C ARG A 458 -20.05 -1.53 16.68
N LYS A 459 -19.01 -1.26 17.49
CA LYS A 459 -17.71 -1.92 17.40
C LYS A 459 -17.68 -3.22 18.19
N VAL A 460 -18.09 -3.19 19.46
CA VAL A 460 -18.05 -4.33 20.38
C VAL A 460 -19.26 -5.24 20.22
N GLY A 461 -20.43 -4.66 19.92
CA GLY A 461 -21.69 -5.36 19.81
C GLY A 461 -22.55 -5.22 21.06
N ASP A 462 -23.22 -6.30 21.42
CA ASP A 462 -24.14 -6.36 22.54
C ASP A 462 -23.41 -6.17 23.87
N LEU A 463 -23.92 -5.28 24.73
CA LEU A 463 -23.37 -5.00 26.05
C LEU A 463 -24.48 -4.96 27.11
N SER A 464 -24.23 -5.57 28.26
CA SER A 464 -25.04 -5.33 29.47
C SER A 464 -24.81 -3.92 30.02
N ALA A 465 -25.71 -3.43 30.88
CA ALA A 465 -25.55 -2.11 31.51
C ALA A 465 -24.22 -1.99 32.29
N ALA A 466 -23.83 -3.04 33.02
CA ALA A 466 -22.55 -3.07 33.73
C ALA A 466 -21.34 -3.03 32.78
N GLU A 467 -21.42 -3.70 31.63
CA GLU A 467 -20.34 -3.64 30.62
C GLU A 467 -20.27 -2.28 29.91
N VAL A 468 -21.39 -1.58 29.76
CA VAL A 468 -21.44 -0.21 29.26
C VAL A 468 -20.73 0.72 30.24
N ASP A 469 -21.01 0.61 31.54
CA ASP A 469 -20.38 1.45 32.57
C ASP A 469 -18.85 1.35 32.56
N LEU A 470 -18.30 0.14 32.35
CA LEU A 470 -16.84 -0.07 32.25
C LEU A 470 -16.20 0.62 31.03
N ARG A 471 -16.99 0.93 29.99
CA ARG A 471 -16.53 1.52 28.72
C ARG A 471 -16.87 3.01 28.60
N CYS A 472 -17.39 3.62 29.66
CA CYS A 472 -17.68 5.06 29.70
C CYS A 472 -16.75 5.79 30.69
N GLU A 473 -16.41 7.04 30.38
CA GLU A 473 -15.78 7.93 31.35
C GLU A 473 -16.85 8.68 32.16
N GLY A 474 -16.74 8.65 33.49
CA GLY A 474 -17.68 9.32 34.40
C GLY A 474 -18.90 8.48 34.78
N HIS A 475 -19.90 9.12 35.41
CA HIS A 475 -21.10 8.47 35.96
C HIS A 475 -22.37 8.75 35.13
N GLU A 476 -22.23 9.13 33.84
CA GLU A 476 -23.36 9.52 32.98
C GLU A 476 -23.79 8.43 31.98
N SER A 477 -23.18 7.25 32.03
CA SER A 477 -23.45 6.10 31.13
C SER A 477 -24.94 5.76 31.03
N ALA A 478 -25.65 5.70 32.17
CA ALA A 478 -27.08 5.41 32.22
C ALA A 478 -27.92 6.47 31.48
N THR A 479 -27.56 7.74 31.62
CA THR A 479 -28.24 8.87 30.94
C THR A 479 -28.00 8.82 29.44
N TRP A 480 -26.77 8.57 29.01
CA TRP A 480 -26.44 8.43 27.59
C TRP A 480 -27.15 7.22 26.96
N LEU A 481 -27.20 6.10 27.67
CA LEU A 481 -27.89 4.89 27.21
C LEU A 481 -29.41 5.10 27.10
N ALA A 482 -30.02 5.76 28.08
CA ALA A 482 -31.44 6.14 28.03
C ALA A 482 -31.74 7.06 26.85
N SER A 483 -30.85 8.02 26.55
CA SER A 483 -30.95 8.90 25.39
C SER A 483 -30.87 8.11 24.07
N LEU A 484 -29.91 7.17 23.94
CA LEU A 484 -29.78 6.32 22.75
C LEU A 484 -31.01 5.42 22.53
N LEU A 485 -31.63 4.91 23.60
CA LEU A 485 -32.87 4.13 23.52
C LEU A 485 -34.05 5.01 23.11
N HIS A 486 -34.16 6.22 23.69
CA HIS A 486 -35.22 7.19 23.35
C HIS A 486 -35.15 7.59 21.86
N ASP A 487 -33.95 7.89 21.38
CA ASP A 487 -33.67 8.26 19.99
C ASP A 487 -33.70 7.06 19.02
N ARG A 488 -33.98 5.84 19.51
CA ARG A 488 -33.96 4.58 18.75
C ARG A 488 -32.65 4.31 18.02
N ARG A 489 -31.54 4.76 18.60
CA ARG A 489 -30.17 4.49 18.14
C ARG A 489 -29.58 3.24 18.78
N ALA A 490 -30.11 2.85 19.93
CA ALA A 490 -29.87 1.55 20.55
C ALA A 490 -31.20 0.84 20.78
N ILE A 491 -31.14 -0.49 20.90
CA ILE A 491 -32.27 -1.35 21.26
C ILE A 491 -31.87 -2.27 22.40
N LEU A 492 -32.87 -2.69 23.17
CA LEU A 492 -32.72 -3.73 24.18
C LEU A 492 -33.16 -5.07 23.59
N VAL A 493 -32.29 -6.08 23.67
CA VAL A 493 -32.56 -7.44 23.22
C VAL A 493 -32.15 -8.44 24.29
N SER A 494 -32.75 -9.63 24.29
CA SER A 494 -32.33 -10.74 25.15
C SER A 494 -31.35 -11.64 24.39
N VAL A 495 -30.14 -11.79 24.91
CA VAL A 495 -29.10 -12.68 24.37
C VAL A 495 -28.66 -13.62 25.48
N ALA A 496 -28.76 -14.93 25.24
CA ALA A 496 -28.47 -15.96 26.25
C ALA A 496 -29.21 -15.76 27.60
N GLY A 497 -30.43 -15.22 27.56
CA GLY A 497 -31.24 -14.94 28.76
C GLY A 497 -30.85 -13.67 29.53
N VAL A 498 -29.88 -12.89 29.04
CA VAL A 498 -29.46 -11.62 29.63
C VAL A 498 -29.92 -10.46 28.75
N GLU A 499 -30.44 -9.39 29.37
CA GLU A 499 -30.77 -8.16 28.65
C GLU A 499 -29.49 -7.43 28.23
N ARG A 500 -29.37 -7.15 26.93
CA ARG A 500 -28.22 -6.48 26.35
C ARG A 500 -28.65 -5.35 25.41
N HIS A 501 -27.87 -4.29 25.43
CA HIS A 501 -28.03 -3.13 24.58
C HIS A 501 -27.23 -3.34 23.30
N VAL A 502 -27.86 -3.09 22.16
CA VAL A 502 -27.27 -3.26 20.83
C VAL A 502 -27.54 -2.01 20.02
N ALA A 503 -26.64 -1.65 19.10
CA ALA A 503 -26.91 -0.60 18.12
C ALA A 503 -28.15 -0.94 17.27
N ALA A 504 -29.05 0.01 17.05
CA ALA A 504 -30.29 -0.25 16.32
C ALA A 504 -30.04 -0.74 14.89
N GLU A 505 -28.91 -0.37 14.28
CA GLU A 505 -28.48 -0.81 12.95
C GLU A 505 -28.22 -2.32 12.87
N ASP A 506 -27.89 -2.97 13.98
CA ASP A 506 -27.63 -4.41 14.05
C ASP A 506 -28.89 -5.25 14.34
N ALA A 507 -30.08 -4.62 14.37
CA ALA A 507 -31.32 -5.28 14.75
C ALA A 507 -31.61 -6.55 13.92
N ALA A 508 -31.54 -6.46 12.59
CA ALA A 508 -31.71 -7.63 11.72
C ALA A 508 -30.66 -8.72 11.99
N ARG A 509 -29.42 -8.34 12.28
CA ARG A 509 -28.32 -9.29 12.54
C ARG A 509 -28.61 -10.13 13.79
N TYR A 510 -29.04 -9.52 14.89
CA TYR A 510 -29.39 -10.24 16.12
C TYR A 510 -30.68 -11.06 15.98
N ARG A 511 -31.68 -10.54 15.25
CA ARG A 511 -32.91 -11.28 14.93
C ARG A 511 -32.60 -12.55 14.13
N ASP A 512 -31.85 -12.42 13.04
CA ASP A 512 -31.65 -13.50 12.07
C ASP A 512 -30.60 -14.52 12.55
N ALA A 513 -29.59 -14.09 13.32
CA ALA A 513 -28.59 -15.00 13.87
C ALA A 513 -29.07 -15.76 15.12
N LEU A 514 -29.69 -15.03 16.06
CA LEU A 514 -29.96 -15.52 17.42
C LEU A 514 -31.46 -15.67 17.72
N GLY A 515 -32.35 -15.20 16.85
CA GLY A 515 -33.80 -15.22 17.10
C GLY A 515 -34.26 -14.16 18.10
N CYS A 516 -33.50 -13.07 18.28
CA CYS A 516 -33.86 -12.01 19.22
C CYS A 516 -35.14 -11.26 18.80
N ASN A 517 -35.99 -10.92 19.77
CA ASN A 517 -37.13 -10.04 19.55
C ASN A 517 -36.67 -8.59 19.38
N VAL A 518 -36.94 -8.01 18.22
CA VAL A 518 -36.58 -6.62 17.90
C VAL A 518 -37.78 -5.69 18.17
N PRO A 519 -37.58 -4.53 18.82
CA PRO A 519 -38.64 -3.56 19.07
C PRO A 519 -39.34 -3.06 17.79
N LEU A 520 -40.65 -2.79 17.89
CA LEU A 520 -41.43 -2.21 16.80
C LEU A 520 -41.07 -0.74 16.57
N GLY A 521 -41.14 -0.28 15.32
CA GLY A 521 -40.90 1.13 14.95
C GLY A 521 -39.45 1.47 14.58
N LEU A 522 -38.58 0.47 14.39
CA LEU A 522 -37.29 0.69 13.75
C LEU A 522 -37.46 0.96 12.25
N PRO A 523 -36.59 1.79 11.64
CA PRO A 523 -36.57 2.00 10.20
C PRO A 523 -36.40 0.68 9.43
N ARG A 524 -37.07 0.56 8.28
CA ARG A 524 -37.00 -0.65 7.42
C ARG A 524 -35.56 -1.07 7.13
N ALA A 525 -34.68 -0.10 6.85
CA ALA A 525 -33.26 -0.32 6.56
C ALA A 525 -32.50 -1.09 7.65
N PHE A 526 -32.95 -1.07 8.92
CA PHE A 526 -32.32 -1.80 10.03
C PHE A 526 -32.94 -3.19 10.27
N THR A 527 -34.05 -3.47 9.59
CA THR A 527 -34.82 -4.72 9.74
C THR A 527 -34.74 -5.61 8.50
N GLU A 528 -34.12 -5.14 7.42
CA GLU A 528 -33.89 -5.94 6.22
C GLU A 528 -32.92 -7.10 6.49
N PRO A 529 -33.15 -8.29 5.90
CA PRO A 529 -32.27 -9.44 6.11
C PRO A 529 -30.82 -9.14 5.73
N VAL A 530 -29.89 -9.60 6.55
CA VAL A 530 -28.44 -9.45 6.34
C VAL A 530 -27.84 -10.81 5.93
N PRO A 531 -26.93 -10.87 4.93
CA PRO A 531 -26.25 -12.12 4.58
C PRO A 531 -25.36 -12.59 5.74
N HIS A 532 -25.30 -13.91 5.96
CA HIS A 532 -24.42 -14.56 6.94
C HIS A 532 -24.42 -13.89 8.33
N PRO A 533 -25.60 -13.75 8.98
CA PRO A 533 -25.74 -12.92 10.18
C PRO A 533 -24.99 -13.50 11.39
N LEU A 534 -24.87 -14.83 11.48
CA LEU A 534 -24.16 -15.50 12.56
C LEU A 534 -22.64 -15.33 12.40
N GLU A 535 -22.13 -15.56 11.19
CA GLU A 535 -20.73 -15.38 10.83
C GLU A 535 -20.28 -13.92 11.08
N SER A 536 -21.16 -12.95 10.81
CA SER A 536 -20.88 -11.55 11.14
C SER A 536 -20.76 -11.31 12.66
N LEU A 537 -21.66 -11.84 13.49
CA LEU A 537 -21.56 -11.70 14.95
C LEU A 537 -20.30 -12.39 15.51
N VAL A 538 -20.00 -13.60 15.02
CA VAL A 538 -18.80 -14.35 15.40
C VAL A 538 -17.53 -13.62 14.97
N GLY A 539 -17.51 -13.06 13.75
CA GLY A 539 -16.39 -12.25 13.26
C GLY A 539 -16.20 -10.96 14.05
N ARG A 540 -17.28 -10.32 14.51
CA ARG A 540 -17.20 -9.18 15.45
C ARG A 540 -16.61 -9.59 16.78
N TYR A 541 -17.05 -10.72 17.33
CA TYR A 541 -16.51 -11.26 18.57
C TYR A 541 -15.01 -11.54 18.44
N ALA A 542 -14.58 -12.17 17.34
CA ALA A 542 -13.18 -12.49 17.10
C ALA A 542 -12.26 -11.26 17.01
N ARG A 543 -12.74 -10.15 16.41
CA ARG A 543 -11.96 -8.90 16.31
C ARG A 543 -11.87 -8.09 17.60
N THR A 544 -12.77 -8.35 18.54
CA THR A 544 -12.86 -7.57 19.79
C THR A 544 -12.31 -8.32 20.98
N ASN A 545 -12.04 -9.62 20.84
CA ASN A 545 -11.43 -10.44 21.86
C ASN A 545 -10.02 -10.86 21.42
N GLY A 546 -9.13 -11.10 22.39
CA GLY A 546 -7.93 -11.87 22.14
C GLY A 546 -8.27 -13.32 21.78
N PRO A 547 -7.25 -14.20 21.63
CA PRO A 547 -7.49 -15.60 21.32
C PRO A 547 -8.49 -16.25 22.29
N PHE A 548 -9.52 -16.91 21.75
CA PHE A 548 -10.67 -17.39 22.52
C PHE A 548 -11.00 -18.85 22.19
N VAL A 549 -11.70 -19.51 23.11
CA VAL A 549 -12.21 -20.88 22.94
C VAL A 549 -13.67 -20.85 22.50
N VAL A 550 -14.11 -21.89 21.78
CA VAL A 550 -15.46 -21.93 21.20
C VAL A 550 -16.56 -21.94 22.27
N GLU A 551 -16.28 -22.52 23.43
CA GLU A 551 -17.19 -22.57 24.57
C GLU A 551 -17.54 -21.17 25.08
N GLY A 552 -16.55 -20.26 25.12
CA GLY A 552 -16.76 -18.88 25.53
C GLY A 552 -17.64 -18.10 24.55
N LEU A 553 -17.43 -18.30 23.26
CA LEU A 553 -18.26 -17.74 22.18
C LEU A 553 -19.70 -18.27 22.23
N ALA A 554 -19.84 -19.60 22.36
CA ALA A 554 -21.13 -20.27 22.45
C ALA A 554 -21.94 -19.79 23.67
N ALA A 555 -21.28 -19.68 24.82
CA ALA A 555 -21.88 -19.13 26.04
C ALA A 555 -22.24 -17.64 25.90
N ARG A 556 -21.40 -16.83 25.22
CA ARG A 556 -21.69 -15.40 25.01
C ARG A 556 -23.01 -15.21 24.26
N PHE A 557 -23.23 -15.96 23.19
CA PHE A 557 -24.39 -15.80 22.31
C PHE A 557 -25.56 -16.74 22.64
N GLY A 558 -25.38 -17.71 23.54
CA GLY A 558 -26.42 -18.69 23.88
C GLY A 558 -26.73 -19.66 22.75
N ILE A 559 -25.73 -19.98 21.93
CA ILE A 559 -25.84 -20.91 20.79
C ILE A 559 -25.13 -22.23 21.10
N SER A 560 -25.50 -23.30 20.39
CA SER A 560 -24.79 -24.58 20.47
C SER A 560 -23.35 -24.46 19.94
N ILE A 561 -22.42 -25.25 20.50
CA ILE A 561 -21.03 -25.32 20.04
C ILE A 561 -20.96 -25.65 18.54
N ASP A 562 -21.82 -26.54 18.02
CA ASP A 562 -21.81 -26.91 16.59
C ASP A 562 -22.12 -25.72 15.66
N ARG A 563 -23.11 -24.89 16.02
CA ARG A 563 -23.41 -23.64 15.27
C ARG A 563 -22.26 -22.65 15.33
N ALA A 564 -21.60 -22.51 16.49
CA ALA A 564 -20.44 -21.65 16.64
C ALA A 564 -19.25 -22.14 15.80
N MET A 565 -19.00 -23.46 15.81
CA MET A 565 -17.96 -24.11 15.00
C MET A 565 -18.23 -23.96 13.51
N GLY A 566 -19.48 -24.11 13.06
CA GLY A 566 -19.85 -23.91 11.65
C GLY A 566 -19.56 -22.49 11.16
N ALA A 567 -19.90 -21.47 11.97
CA ALA A 567 -19.60 -20.08 11.65
C ALA A 567 -18.08 -19.79 11.68
N LEU A 568 -17.34 -20.35 12.65
CA LEU A 568 -15.88 -20.24 12.70
C LEU A 568 -15.20 -20.92 11.51
N ALA A 569 -15.69 -22.07 11.07
CA ALA A 569 -15.15 -22.77 9.90
C ALA A 569 -15.37 -21.98 8.60
N ALA A 570 -16.53 -21.33 8.44
CA ALA A 570 -16.75 -20.43 7.30
C ALA A 570 -15.78 -19.24 7.33
N LEU A 571 -15.57 -18.61 8.49
CA LEU A 571 -14.62 -17.51 8.65
C LEU A 571 -13.16 -17.94 8.47
N GLU A 572 -12.82 -19.18 8.83
CA GLU A 572 -11.50 -19.78 8.59
C GLU A 572 -11.27 -20.04 7.10
N ALA A 573 -12.29 -20.52 6.37
CA ALA A 573 -12.24 -20.68 4.91
C ALA A 573 -12.09 -19.35 4.17
N GLU A 574 -12.68 -18.27 4.69
CA GLU A 574 -12.48 -16.88 4.21
C GLU A 574 -11.12 -16.28 4.62
N GLY A 575 -10.33 -16.97 5.45
CA GLY A 575 -9.04 -16.48 5.93
C GLY A 575 -9.12 -15.33 6.94
N ARG A 576 -10.27 -15.14 7.61
CA ARG A 576 -10.49 -14.08 8.61
C ARG A 576 -10.12 -14.51 10.03
N VAL A 577 -10.31 -15.79 10.34
CA VAL A 577 -9.99 -16.39 11.64
C VAL A 577 -8.99 -17.52 11.43
N VAL A 578 -8.08 -17.68 12.39
CA VAL A 578 -7.10 -18.77 12.44
C VAL A 578 -7.29 -19.59 13.71
N ARG A 579 -7.09 -20.90 13.59
CA ARG A 579 -7.12 -21.86 14.69
C ARG A 579 -5.69 -22.25 15.10
N GLY A 580 -5.40 -22.31 16.40
CA GLY A 580 -4.07 -22.64 16.91
C GLY A 580 -3.96 -22.54 18.44
N GLU A 581 -2.74 -22.60 18.97
CA GLU A 581 -2.47 -22.42 20.40
C GLU A 581 -1.81 -21.06 20.63
N PHE A 582 -2.54 -20.09 21.17
CA PHE A 582 -2.13 -18.68 21.17
C PHE A 582 -2.05 -18.05 22.56
N ARG A 583 -2.89 -18.44 23.54
CA ARG A 583 -2.85 -17.83 24.88
C ARG A 583 -1.66 -18.37 25.67
N PRO A 584 -0.79 -17.51 26.21
CA PRO A 584 0.24 -17.91 27.16
C PRO A 584 -0.41 -18.61 28.36
N ASN A 585 0.04 -19.82 28.70
CA ASN A 585 -0.54 -20.68 29.75
C ASN A 585 -1.95 -21.24 29.49
N GLY A 586 -2.49 -21.12 28.26
CA GLY A 586 -3.75 -21.76 27.87
C GLY A 586 -3.60 -23.29 27.72
N SER A 587 -4.73 -24.00 27.63
CA SER A 587 -4.76 -25.43 27.27
C SER A 587 -5.81 -25.67 26.19
N GLY A 588 -5.42 -26.25 25.06
CA GLY A 588 -6.32 -26.57 23.94
C GLY A 588 -6.20 -25.61 22.75
N ARG A 589 -6.98 -25.93 21.71
CA ARG A 589 -7.02 -25.15 20.46
C ARG A 589 -7.98 -23.96 20.59
N GLU A 590 -7.47 -22.80 20.24
CA GLU A 590 -8.15 -21.50 20.29
C GLU A 590 -8.35 -20.96 18.88
N PHE A 591 -9.19 -19.94 18.79
CA PHE A 591 -9.44 -19.17 17.57
C PHE A 591 -9.03 -17.73 17.81
N SER A 592 -8.48 -17.08 16.79
CA SER A 592 -8.15 -15.66 16.82
C SER A 592 -8.38 -15.03 15.47
N ASP A 593 -8.82 -13.78 15.44
CA ASP A 593 -8.83 -12.98 14.21
C ASP A 593 -7.39 -12.75 13.71
N VAL A 594 -7.19 -12.80 12.40
CA VAL A 594 -5.86 -12.71 11.78
C VAL A 594 -5.17 -11.38 12.08
N ASP A 595 -5.91 -10.27 12.11
CA ASP A 595 -5.34 -8.95 12.39
C ASP A 595 -5.05 -8.77 13.87
N VAL A 596 -5.90 -9.31 14.75
CA VAL A 596 -5.65 -9.36 16.20
C VAL A 596 -4.38 -10.15 16.50
N LEU A 597 -4.22 -11.33 15.91
CA LEU A 597 -3.01 -12.15 16.09
C LEU A 597 -1.77 -11.43 15.55
N ARG A 598 -1.87 -10.74 14.40
CA ARG A 598 -0.76 -9.94 13.85
C ARG A 598 -0.36 -8.80 14.78
N GLN A 599 -1.33 -8.10 15.37
CA GLN A 599 -1.08 -7.03 16.34
C GLN A 599 -0.39 -7.58 17.60
N LEU A 600 -0.88 -8.71 18.12
CA LEU A 600 -0.31 -9.38 19.28
C LEU A 600 1.16 -9.73 19.05
N ARG A 601 1.46 -10.44 17.94
CA ARG A 601 2.84 -10.80 17.56
C ARG A 601 3.77 -9.59 17.48
N ARG A 602 3.33 -8.51 16.83
CA ARG A 602 4.14 -7.29 16.70
C ARG A 602 4.46 -6.68 18.06
N ARG A 603 3.51 -6.67 19.00
CA ARG A 603 3.72 -6.14 20.35
C ARG A 603 4.63 -7.04 21.17
N SER A 604 4.43 -8.35 21.14
CA SER A 604 5.31 -9.31 21.83
C SER A 604 6.75 -9.24 21.31
N LEU A 605 6.93 -9.11 20.00
CA LEU A 605 8.26 -8.93 19.40
C LEU A 605 8.90 -7.59 19.77
N ALA A 606 8.11 -6.51 19.88
CA ALA A 606 8.60 -5.23 20.37
C ALA A 606 9.01 -5.28 21.85
N ALA A 607 8.30 -6.06 22.68
CA ALA A 607 8.67 -6.31 24.07
C ALA A 607 10.00 -7.06 24.17
N LEU A 608 10.17 -8.15 23.40
CA LEU A 608 11.43 -8.91 23.34
C LEU A 608 12.61 -8.06 22.84
N ARG A 609 12.40 -7.18 21.86
CA ARG A 609 13.46 -6.28 21.37
C ARG A 609 13.90 -5.24 22.40
N ARG A 610 13.01 -4.79 23.28
CA ARG A 610 13.37 -3.87 24.37
C ARG A 610 14.29 -4.50 25.41
N GLU A 611 14.31 -5.83 25.52
CA GLU A 611 15.25 -6.53 26.41
C GLU A 611 16.70 -6.53 25.86
N VAL A 612 16.89 -6.27 24.56
CA VAL A 612 18.20 -6.31 23.87
C VAL A 612 18.50 -4.97 23.19
N GLU A 613 18.13 -3.85 23.83
CA GLU A 613 18.33 -2.53 23.26
C GLU A 613 19.82 -2.11 23.34
N PRO A 614 20.44 -1.63 22.25
CA PRO A 614 21.82 -1.16 22.26
C PRO A 614 21.96 0.05 23.20
N VAL A 615 23.02 0.05 24.00
CA VAL A 615 23.30 1.12 24.95
C VAL A 615 24.25 2.15 24.37
N GLU A 616 24.12 3.40 24.81
CA GLU A 616 25.03 4.48 24.45
C GLU A 616 26.48 4.17 24.88
N GLN A 617 27.45 4.68 24.12
CA GLN A 617 28.88 4.49 24.38
C GLN A 617 29.31 4.78 25.84
N PRO A 618 28.78 5.82 26.53
CA PRO A 618 29.12 6.07 27.93
C PRO A 618 28.60 5.00 28.90
N ALA A 619 27.49 4.34 28.60
CA ALA A 619 26.96 3.26 29.42
C ALA A 619 27.85 2.02 29.30
N TYR A 620 28.29 1.68 28.09
CA TYR A 620 29.27 0.62 27.85
C TYR A 620 30.61 0.90 28.55
N ALA A 621 31.10 2.14 28.49
CA ALA A 621 32.33 2.53 29.18
C ALA A 621 32.24 2.35 30.71
N ARG A 622 31.12 2.75 31.34
CA ARG A 622 30.89 2.52 32.78
C ARG A 622 30.83 1.03 33.11
N PHE A 623 30.16 0.24 32.28
CA PHE A 623 30.12 -1.21 32.43
C PHE A 623 31.52 -1.81 32.39
N LEU A 624 32.34 -1.47 31.39
CA LEU A 624 33.70 -2.00 31.27
C LEU A 624 34.58 -1.68 32.48
N LEU A 625 34.50 -0.46 33.01
CA LEU A 625 35.24 -0.07 34.21
C LEU A 625 34.83 -0.92 35.43
N GLY A 626 33.52 -1.13 35.63
CA GLY A 626 33.01 -1.99 36.69
C GLY A 626 33.34 -3.47 36.49
N TRP A 627 33.18 -3.97 35.27
CA TRP A 627 33.44 -5.36 34.88
C TRP A 627 34.91 -5.75 35.08
N HIS A 628 35.83 -4.88 34.67
CA HIS A 628 37.27 -5.06 34.92
C HIS A 628 37.72 -4.65 36.32
N ASN A 629 36.80 -4.22 37.19
CA ASN A 629 37.07 -3.79 38.55
C ASN A 629 38.17 -2.70 38.64
N ILE A 630 38.18 -1.76 37.70
CA ILE A 630 39.12 -0.63 37.69
C ILE A 630 38.79 0.31 38.86
N ALA A 631 39.78 0.58 39.71
CA ALA A 631 39.60 1.29 40.99
C ALA A 631 38.68 0.57 42.00
N GLY A 632 38.47 -0.74 41.83
CA GLY A 632 37.76 -1.57 42.79
C GLY A 632 38.61 -1.98 44.00
N ASP A 633 38.02 -2.76 44.91
CA ASP A 633 38.59 -3.06 46.22
C ASP A 633 39.24 -4.46 46.36
N ARG A 634 39.52 -5.15 45.24
CA ARG A 634 40.21 -6.46 45.25
C ARG A 634 41.60 -6.34 45.91
N ARG A 635 41.97 -7.32 46.73
CA ARG A 635 43.24 -7.35 47.50
C ARG A 635 43.78 -8.78 47.62
N GLY A 636 45.10 -8.88 47.79
CA GLY A 636 45.80 -10.14 48.06
C GLY A 636 45.77 -11.11 46.87
N LEU A 637 46.23 -12.34 47.14
CA LEU A 637 46.43 -13.39 46.14
C LEU A 637 45.11 -13.80 45.45
N ASP A 638 44.03 -13.97 46.19
CA ASP A 638 42.71 -14.31 45.63
C ASP A 638 42.20 -13.25 44.65
N GLY A 639 42.37 -11.97 45.01
CA GLY A 639 42.04 -10.86 44.13
C GLY A 639 42.89 -10.85 42.87
N LEU A 640 44.18 -11.20 42.98
CA LEU A 640 45.08 -11.32 41.83
C LEU A 640 44.64 -12.45 40.90
N VAL A 641 44.23 -13.60 41.44
CA VAL A 641 43.70 -14.73 40.66
C VAL A 641 42.44 -14.32 39.89
N GLU A 642 41.49 -13.61 40.52
CA GLU A 642 40.29 -13.10 39.82
C GLU A 642 40.64 -12.10 38.72
N ALA A 643 41.57 -11.17 38.98
CA ALA A 643 42.00 -10.18 38.00
C ALA A 643 42.69 -10.84 36.80
N LEU A 644 43.55 -11.84 37.05
CA LEU A 644 44.19 -12.65 36.02
C LEU A 644 43.17 -13.50 35.25
N GLY A 645 42.16 -14.05 35.92
CA GLY A 645 41.07 -14.80 35.29
C GLY A 645 40.27 -13.96 34.29
N GLN A 646 40.13 -12.67 34.52
CA GLN A 646 39.51 -11.74 33.56
C GLN A 646 40.44 -11.31 32.42
N LEU A 647 41.76 -11.34 32.64
CA LEU A 647 42.78 -10.88 31.68
C LEU A 647 43.44 -12.02 30.89
N GLN A 648 43.19 -13.27 31.27
CA GLN A 648 43.88 -14.42 30.70
C GLN A 648 43.75 -14.47 29.17
N GLY A 649 44.87 -14.70 28.50
CA GLY A 649 44.96 -14.73 27.04
C GLY A 649 44.96 -13.39 26.31
N ALA A 650 44.72 -12.26 27.00
CA ALA A 650 44.88 -10.94 26.42
C ALA A 650 46.38 -10.63 26.20
N ALA A 651 46.73 -10.08 25.03
CA ALA A 651 48.10 -9.65 24.75
C ALA A 651 48.37 -8.28 25.42
N LEU A 652 49.02 -8.30 26.57
CA LEU A 652 49.30 -7.13 27.40
C LEU A 652 50.76 -6.69 27.22
N VAL A 653 51.03 -5.39 27.32
CA VAL A 653 52.41 -4.87 27.29
C VAL A 653 53.12 -5.27 28.59
N ALA A 654 54.27 -5.93 28.48
CA ALA A 654 54.99 -6.49 29.62
C ALA A 654 55.38 -5.40 30.63
N SER A 655 55.93 -4.27 30.15
CA SER A 655 56.31 -3.14 31.00
C SER A 655 55.15 -2.48 31.74
N ALA A 656 53.94 -2.53 31.18
CA ALA A 656 52.73 -1.93 31.74
C ALA A 656 51.98 -2.86 32.71
N LEU A 657 52.27 -4.16 32.68
CA LEU A 657 51.51 -5.17 33.41
C LEU A 657 51.51 -4.91 34.93
N GLU A 658 52.69 -4.81 35.51
CA GLU A 658 52.87 -4.63 36.96
C GLU A 658 52.85 -3.17 37.40
N THR A 659 52.94 -2.23 36.47
CA THR A 659 52.99 -0.78 36.74
C THR A 659 51.62 -0.11 36.62
N GLU A 660 50.79 -0.55 35.68
CA GLU A 660 49.50 0.08 35.36
C GLU A 660 48.33 -0.92 35.39
N VAL A 661 48.47 -2.08 34.75
CA VAL A 661 47.33 -3.00 34.50
C VAL A 661 46.84 -3.71 35.76
N LEU A 662 47.75 -4.33 36.52
CA LEU A 662 47.43 -5.02 37.78
C LEU A 662 47.17 -4.01 38.91
N PRO A 663 47.97 -2.95 39.11
CA PRO A 663 47.69 -1.95 40.14
C PRO A 663 46.36 -1.20 39.97
N ALA A 664 45.86 -1.04 38.73
CA ALA A 664 44.55 -0.43 38.49
C ALA A 664 43.37 -1.34 38.92
N ARG A 665 43.60 -2.65 39.04
CA ARG A 665 42.57 -3.67 39.36
C ARG A 665 42.69 -4.22 40.78
N LEU A 666 43.85 -4.03 41.41
CA LEU A 666 44.21 -4.56 42.71
C LEU A 666 44.78 -3.48 43.61
N ARG A 667 44.16 -3.33 44.77
CA ARG A 667 44.62 -2.38 45.77
C ARG A 667 45.85 -2.93 46.48
N SER A 668 46.95 -2.17 46.45
CA SER A 668 48.24 -2.56 47.06
C SER A 668 48.85 -3.83 46.45
N TYR A 669 48.86 -3.93 45.12
CA TYR A 669 49.54 -5.00 44.37
C TYR A 669 51.01 -5.19 44.83
N ARG A 670 51.42 -6.46 44.95
CA ARG A 670 52.80 -6.86 45.29
C ARG A 670 53.30 -7.82 44.21
N ALA A 671 54.46 -7.51 43.62
CA ALA A 671 55.10 -8.36 42.63
C ALA A 671 55.35 -9.79 43.14
N ALA A 672 55.64 -9.93 44.44
CA ALA A 672 55.84 -11.23 45.09
C ALA A 672 54.63 -12.18 44.96
N ASP A 673 53.40 -11.67 44.89
CA ASP A 673 52.20 -12.49 44.76
C ASP A 673 52.12 -13.09 43.33
N LEU A 674 52.57 -12.35 42.31
CA LEU A 674 52.65 -12.84 40.94
C LEU A 674 53.82 -13.84 40.76
N ASP A 675 54.96 -13.56 41.41
CA ASP A 675 56.11 -14.46 41.46
C ASP A 675 55.75 -15.80 42.12
N GLU A 676 54.94 -15.77 43.18
CA GLU A 676 54.45 -16.96 43.88
C GLU A 676 53.62 -17.85 42.93
N LEU A 677 52.66 -17.28 42.20
CA LEU A 677 51.83 -18.01 41.23
C LEU A 677 52.66 -18.58 40.05
N CYS A 678 53.63 -17.82 39.56
CA CYS A 678 54.54 -18.28 38.50
C CYS A 678 55.46 -19.40 38.99
N THR A 679 55.99 -19.29 40.22
CA THR A 679 56.91 -20.28 40.81
C THR A 679 56.19 -21.58 41.17
N ALA A 680 54.94 -21.49 41.62
CA ALA A 680 54.07 -22.63 41.86
C ALA A 680 53.68 -23.37 40.56
N GLY A 681 53.92 -22.76 39.39
CA GLY A 681 53.57 -23.31 38.09
C GLY A 681 52.07 -23.19 37.76
N GLU A 682 51.32 -22.42 38.55
CA GLU A 682 49.88 -22.21 38.35
C GLU A 682 49.62 -21.20 37.22
N LEU A 683 50.50 -20.23 37.06
CA LEU A 683 50.43 -19.20 36.03
C LEU A 683 51.60 -19.33 35.04
N VAL A 684 51.27 -19.33 33.75
CA VAL A 684 52.22 -19.37 32.65
C VAL A 684 52.15 -18.06 31.87
N TRP A 685 53.30 -17.54 31.45
CA TRP A 685 53.38 -16.42 30.54
C TRP A 685 53.90 -16.86 29.17
N VAL A 686 53.29 -16.31 28.11
CA VAL A 686 53.62 -16.61 26.72
C VAL A 686 53.90 -15.31 25.97
N GLY A 687 55.01 -15.25 25.23
CA GLY A 687 55.33 -14.10 24.38
C GLY A 687 54.29 -13.90 23.28
N ALA A 688 53.89 -12.64 23.05
CA ALA A 688 52.85 -12.24 22.10
C ALA A 688 53.33 -11.17 21.11
N GLY A 689 54.64 -11.13 20.84
CA GLY A 689 55.29 -10.21 19.91
C GLY A 689 56.11 -9.12 20.59
N ALA A 690 57.07 -8.53 19.86
CA ALA A 690 57.93 -7.47 20.37
C ALA A 690 57.26 -6.08 20.22
N LEU A 691 57.56 -5.17 21.14
CA LEU A 691 57.17 -3.77 21.12
C LEU A 691 58.45 -2.91 21.19
N GLY A 692 59.07 -2.71 20.03
CA GLY A 692 60.40 -2.08 19.95
C GLY A 692 61.52 -3.03 20.36
N ALA A 693 62.70 -2.46 20.68
CA ALA A 693 63.91 -3.25 20.96
C ALA A 693 64.00 -3.77 22.41
N ASN A 694 63.30 -3.13 23.35
CA ASN A 694 63.47 -3.37 24.79
C ASN A 694 62.17 -3.76 25.51
N ASP A 695 61.06 -3.97 24.79
CA ASP A 695 59.78 -4.33 25.39
C ASP A 695 59.00 -5.28 24.47
N GLY A 696 57.94 -5.89 25.00
CA GLY A 696 57.13 -6.88 24.30
C GLY A 696 55.73 -7.00 24.86
N ARG A 697 54.91 -7.76 24.15
CA ARG A 697 53.61 -8.20 24.65
C ARG A 697 53.74 -9.60 25.23
N ILE A 698 53.07 -9.83 26.34
CA ILE A 698 52.94 -11.14 26.96
C ILE A 698 51.46 -11.45 27.22
N ARG A 699 51.12 -12.73 27.19
CA ARG A 699 49.83 -13.25 27.63
C ARG A 699 50.07 -14.01 28.92
N LEU A 700 49.26 -13.74 29.93
CA LEU A 700 49.20 -14.55 31.15
C LEU A 700 48.04 -15.54 31.01
N CYS A 701 48.23 -16.75 31.52
CA CYS A 701 47.21 -17.79 31.47
C CYS A 701 47.44 -18.78 32.61
N PHE A 702 46.36 -19.26 33.22
CA PHE A 702 46.47 -20.37 34.15
C PHE A 702 46.84 -21.65 33.39
N ALA A 703 47.69 -22.47 33.98
CA ALA A 703 48.27 -23.64 33.31
C ALA A 703 47.21 -24.64 32.81
N ASP A 704 46.08 -24.74 33.53
CA ASP A 704 44.93 -25.58 33.17
C ASP A 704 44.10 -25.02 32.00
N GLN A 705 44.06 -23.70 31.82
CA GLN A 705 43.34 -23.00 30.74
C GLN A 705 44.18 -22.83 29.46
N LEU A 706 45.50 -23.04 29.55
CA LEU A 706 46.43 -22.88 28.44
C LEU A 706 46.05 -23.69 27.19
N PRO A 707 45.66 -24.98 27.26
CA PRO A 707 45.29 -25.75 26.06
C PRO A 707 44.06 -25.23 25.33
N VAL A 708 43.16 -24.55 26.03
CA VAL A 708 41.92 -23.98 25.46
C VAL A 708 42.22 -22.63 24.81
N LEU A 709 42.96 -21.76 25.52
CA LEU A 709 43.22 -20.40 25.05
C LEU A 709 44.33 -20.31 24.00
N ALA A 710 45.32 -21.22 24.04
CA ALA A 710 46.45 -21.19 23.11
C ALA A 710 46.09 -21.52 21.65
N GLN A 711 44.97 -22.22 21.40
CA GLN A 711 44.53 -22.61 20.05
C GLN A 711 44.25 -21.41 19.12
N GLY A 712 44.08 -20.21 19.68
CA GLY A 712 43.88 -18.96 18.93
C GLY A 712 45.09 -18.00 18.92
N TRP A 713 46.25 -18.42 19.45
CA TRP A 713 47.42 -17.52 19.63
C TRP A 713 48.49 -17.65 18.56
N GLU A 714 48.33 -18.53 17.56
CA GLU A 714 49.22 -18.59 16.41
C GLU A 714 49.26 -17.21 15.71
N ALA A 715 50.45 -16.77 15.32
CA ALA A 715 50.56 -15.59 14.48
C ALA A 715 49.88 -15.92 13.15
N PRO A 716 48.94 -15.08 12.64
CA PRO A 716 48.46 -15.28 11.28
C PRO A 716 49.69 -15.30 10.36
N GLU A 717 49.74 -16.25 9.44
CA GLU A 717 50.78 -16.26 8.41
C GLU A 717 50.87 -14.85 7.80
N PRO A 718 52.07 -14.28 7.67
CA PRO A 718 52.21 -12.98 7.03
C PRO A 718 51.58 -13.07 5.63
N PRO A 719 50.71 -12.13 5.24
CA PRO A 719 50.01 -12.21 3.96
C PRO A 719 51.04 -12.21 2.82
N ALA A 720 51.24 -13.36 2.19
CA ALA A 720 52.20 -13.55 1.09
C ALA A 720 51.62 -13.16 -0.29
N GLY A 721 50.48 -12.47 -0.32
CA GLY A 721 49.78 -12.10 -1.54
C GLY A 721 50.44 -10.93 -2.29
N ALA A 722 50.33 -10.92 -3.62
CA ALA A 722 50.88 -9.87 -4.49
C ALA A 722 50.43 -8.44 -4.09
N LEU A 723 49.21 -8.31 -3.57
CA LEU A 723 48.65 -7.04 -3.09
C LEU A 723 49.40 -6.50 -1.85
N HIS A 724 49.84 -7.38 -0.95
CA HIS A 724 50.61 -6.99 0.24
C HIS A 724 52.01 -6.51 -0.15
N HIS A 725 52.66 -7.17 -1.12
CA HIS A 725 53.95 -6.73 -1.64
C HIS A 725 53.85 -5.36 -2.35
N LEU A 726 52.81 -5.15 -3.15
CA LEU A 726 52.55 -3.86 -3.82
C LEU A 726 52.31 -2.70 -2.85
N LEU A 727 51.65 -2.96 -1.71
CA LEU A 727 51.41 -1.95 -0.67
C LEU A 727 52.64 -1.63 0.18
N ARG A 728 53.68 -2.48 0.16
CA ARG A 728 54.94 -2.27 0.90
C ARG A 728 56.00 -1.52 0.10
N GLU A 729 55.89 -1.49 -1.22
CA GLU A 729 56.79 -0.78 -2.14
C GLU A 729 56.38 0.68 -2.40
N HIS A 730 55.22 1.08 -1.89
CA HIS A 730 54.74 2.46 -1.79
C HIS A 730 54.77 2.95 -0.33
#